data_AF-A0AAE1LW68-F1
#
_entry.id   AF-A0AAE1LW68-F1
#
_cell.length_a   1.000
_cell.length_b   1.000
_cell.length_c   1.000
_cell.angle_alpha   90.00
_cell.angle_beta   90.00
_cell.angle_gamma   90.00
#
_symmetry.space_group_name_H-M   'P 1'
#
loop_
_entity.id
_entity.type
_entity.pdbx_description
1 polymer ?
#
loop_
_entity_poly.entity_id
_entity_poly.type
_entity_poly.pdbx_seq_one_letter_code
_entity_poly.pdbx_strand_id
1 'polypeptide(L)'
;MPADQLLNTVLQYYQELHDAAKTEQIIGTTAHLLSQLSNPLNLGVLTSQLLTAPAIWERHDGLRTSVRIISIYNSAAIRVCEQEALNDKNKLEGRPLEGGALKCDVWTRAVVKGADEYSKRWQHLLVLTGVLMGMEGNDRRALSGSLRGTLGQSVVLAANMALESHRQDGPLAGASIALALNFSFPLLSEFHKAQINCNELLPVTIWALTGPEGFCEGQFLQVIGESITEAPGQLLSWTSQTPSFQLLQAMDQRPLMGNIGPLSKLAAYAALHATDTSVVLAAHDALLVFSRQVLDAWRSNRFNDIDPAFEADKLSLETLQKTWPVLWQVFRKLLFGAVAVLQAIVSRSLLDHRMLNPVAASEIAAKSLHILRNLYFISNRNNNSAFQVYTFSYLTSIDSLSRHPAACELLLKEIRPLEAPTAPITHLARTLDLFYLNVAEHLPLVLSTAACEALIIKPATAYLSHEGPMTSSTVELFESSHSAILSVLSCPQHSSLTIDITPFYIVKLFESFPQQISPRQFRVAYKTVMQIVSPPNPIAAMEPHLAETLLEMLRASIATAGTALLPQTPDAAPPDGTLPEDASKGAPAPCSEQSSLTMALVDTLPSVPLHLVEEWLTITAQTLNMIADPKLRAPVKKRFWDILINGEMDVERAAIGVAWWGDQGGRELFVSKPAQEAALMSGAIVSNDQVASKL
;
A
#
# COMPACT_ATOMS: atom_id res chain seq x y z
N MET A 1 -3.99 40.65 -41.89
CA MET A 1 -5.34 41.26 -41.94
C MET A 1 -5.56 42.04 -40.64
N PRO A 2 -6.30 43.16 -40.64
CA PRO A 2 -6.63 43.86 -39.40
C PRO A 2 -7.46 42.96 -38.47
N ALA A 3 -7.18 43.00 -37.17
CA ALA A 3 -7.77 42.10 -36.17
C ALA A 3 -9.31 42.14 -36.14
N ASP A 4 -9.92 43.29 -36.46
CA ASP A 4 -11.37 43.46 -36.48
C ASP A 4 -12.08 42.72 -37.62
N GLN A 5 -11.45 42.57 -38.80
CA GLN A 5 -12.00 41.77 -39.90
C GLN A 5 -11.96 40.27 -39.58
N LEU A 6 -10.90 39.83 -38.90
CA LEU A 6 -10.77 38.46 -38.42
C LEU A 6 -11.80 38.15 -37.32
N LEU A 7 -12.06 39.11 -36.42
CA LEU A 7 -13.08 38.97 -35.38
C LEU A 7 -14.47 38.70 -35.99
N ASN A 8 -14.92 39.52 -36.94
CA ASN A 8 -16.23 39.33 -37.59
C ASN A 8 -16.33 37.96 -38.29
N THR A 9 -15.24 37.51 -38.90
CA THR A 9 -15.20 36.22 -39.59
C THR A 9 -15.31 35.06 -38.60
N VAL A 10 -14.59 35.12 -37.47
CA VAL A 10 -14.65 34.08 -36.43
C VAL A 10 -16.03 34.04 -35.77
N LEU A 11 -16.65 35.19 -35.50
CA LEU A 11 -17.99 35.26 -34.92
C LEU A 11 -19.04 34.64 -35.83
N GLN A 12 -18.93 34.81 -37.15
CA GLN A 12 -19.79 34.11 -38.11
C GLN A 12 -19.57 32.60 -38.05
N TYR A 13 -18.31 32.16 -37.99
CA TYR A 13 -18.00 30.73 -37.91
C TYR A 13 -18.47 30.06 -36.61
N TYR A 14 -18.65 30.79 -35.51
CA TYR A 14 -19.21 30.22 -34.28
C TYR A 14 -20.65 29.74 -34.42
N GLN A 15 -21.43 30.31 -35.34
CA GLN A 15 -22.86 30.05 -35.48
C GLN A 15 -23.17 28.72 -36.20
N GLU A 16 -22.20 28.14 -36.91
CA GLU A 16 -22.38 26.95 -37.74
C GLU A 16 -21.54 25.77 -37.24
N LEU A 17 -22.03 24.54 -37.46
CA LEU A 17 -21.26 23.33 -37.19
C LEU A 17 -20.25 23.08 -38.30
N HIS A 18 -18.98 22.92 -37.93
CA HIS A 18 -17.87 22.68 -38.87
C HIS A 18 -17.17 21.34 -38.62
N ASP A 19 -16.35 20.92 -39.59
CA ASP A 19 -15.50 19.74 -39.48
C ASP A 19 -14.35 19.92 -38.48
N ALA A 20 -13.64 18.84 -38.14
CA ALA A 20 -12.57 18.86 -37.11
C ALA A 20 -11.45 19.86 -37.43
N ALA A 21 -11.02 19.92 -38.69
CA ALA A 21 -9.93 20.79 -39.12
C ALA A 21 -10.31 22.27 -38.99
N LYS A 22 -11.53 22.63 -39.42
CA LYS A 22 -12.00 24.02 -39.33
C LYS A 22 -12.32 24.43 -37.90
N THR A 23 -12.82 23.53 -37.05
CA THR A 23 -12.95 23.82 -35.60
C THR A 23 -11.59 24.11 -34.95
N GLU A 24 -10.54 23.36 -35.27
CA GLU A 24 -9.18 23.65 -34.78
C GLU A 24 -8.65 24.99 -35.31
N GLN A 25 -8.94 25.34 -36.56
CA GLN A 25 -8.62 26.66 -37.11
C GLN A 25 -9.35 27.79 -36.37
N ILE A 26 -10.64 27.60 -36.07
CA ILE A 26 -11.46 28.54 -35.29
C ILE A 26 -10.86 28.72 -33.90
N ILE A 27 -10.47 27.64 -33.23
CA ILE A 27 -9.82 27.68 -31.91
C ILE A 27 -8.48 28.44 -31.97
N GLY A 28 -7.63 28.13 -32.95
CA GLY A 28 -6.34 28.79 -33.12
C GLY A 28 -6.46 30.29 -33.41
N THR A 29 -7.41 30.67 -34.28
CA THR A 29 -7.71 32.08 -34.56
C THR A 29 -8.29 32.81 -33.36
N THR A 30 -9.15 32.15 -32.57
CA THR A 30 -9.69 32.68 -31.32
C THR A 30 -8.59 32.97 -30.30
N ALA A 31 -7.69 32.03 -30.06
CA ALA A 31 -6.56 32.22 -29.15
C ALA A 31 -5.64 33.37 -29.60
N HIS A 32 -5.42 33.50 -30.91
CA HIS A 32 -4.67 34.63 -31.46
C HIS A 32 -5.39 35.97 -31.23
N LEU A 33 -6.69 36.05 -31.54
CA LEU A 33 -7.50 37.26 -31.33
C LEU A 33 -7.55 37.69 -29.87
N LEU A 34 -7.73 36.74 -28.94
CA LEU A 34 -7.72 37.03 -27.50
C LEU A 34 -6.42 37.70 -27.05
N SER A 35 -5.28 37.40 -27.66
CA SER A 35 -3.99 38.03 -27.33
C SER A 35 -3.69 39.34 -28.08
N GLN A 36 -4.38 39.63 -29.19
CA GLN A 36 -4.04 40.76 -30.08
C GLN A 36 -5.06 41.90 -30.07
N LEU A 37 -6.31 41.63 -29.69
CA LEU A 37 -7.34 42.66 -29.62
C LEU A 37 -6.99 43.71 -28.57
N SER A 38 -6.98 44.98 -28.98
CA SER A 38 -6.68 46.12 -28.11
C SER A 38 -7.91 46.73 -27.45
N ASN A 39 -9.11 46.43 -27.96
CA ASN A 39 -10.37 46.93 -27.40
C ASN A 39 -10.95 45.92 -26.38
N PRO A 40 -11.12 46.31 -25.10
CA PRO A 40 -11.64 45.42 -24.05
C PRO A 40 -13.09 44.99 -24.31
N LEU A 41 -13.91 45.77 -25.01
CA LEU A 41 -15.28 45.34 -25.35
C LEU A 41 -15.28 44.17 -26.32
N ASN A 42 -14.38 44.18 -27.32
CA ASN A 42 -14.26 43.11 -28.30
C ASN A 42 -13.81 41.79 -27.64
N LEU A 43 -12.97 41.86 -26.59
CA LEU A 43 -12.58 40.69 -25.80
C LEU A 43 -13.76 40.08 -25.01
N GLY A 44 -14.59 40.94 -24.41
CA GLY A 44 -15.79 40.51 -23.71
C GLY A 44 -16.79 39.83 -24.65
N VAL A 45 -17.06 40.45 -25.82
CA VAL A 45 -17.94 39.87 -26.85
C VAL A 45 -17.39 38.55 -27.37
N LEU A 46 -16.10 38.47 -27.69
CA LEU A 46 -15.47 37.24 -28.17
C LEU A 46 -15.60 36.10 -27.14
N THR A 47 -15.48 36.42 -25.85
CA THR A 47 -15.63 35.44 -24.76
C THR A 47 -17.07 34.97 -24.61
N SER A 48 -18.04 35.88 -24.56
CA SER A 48 -19.48 35.57 -24.48
C SER A 48 -19.93 34.68 -25.65
N GLN A 49 -19.50 35.03 -26.86
CA GLN A 49 -19.84 34.29 -28.08
C GLN A 49 -19.14 32.92 -28.13
N LEU A 50 -17.90 32.80 -27.65
CA LEU A 50 -17.22 31.49 -27.55
C LEU A 50 -17.94 30.55 -26.57
N LEU A 51 -18.42 31.06 -25.44
CA LEU A 51 -19.10 30.24 -24.43
C LEU A 51 -20.47 29.75 -24.86
N THR A 52 -21.09 30.42 -25.83
CA THR A 52 -22.40 30.06 -26.40
C THR A 52 -22.31 29.42 -27.79
N ALA A 53 -21.11 29.32 -28.37
CA ALA A 53 -20.89 28.87 -29.75
C ALA A 53 -21.28 27.39 -29.99
N PRO A 54 -22.30 27.12 -30.84
CA PRO A 54 -22.64 25.76 -31.26
C PRO A 54 -21.46 25.01 -31.89
N ALA A 55 -20.65 25.71 -32.69
CA ALA A 55 -19.46 25.18 -33.36
C ALA A 55 -18.46 24.47 -32.42
N ILE A 56 -18.47 24.85 -31.13
CA ILE A 56 -17.56 24.33 -30.10
C ILE A 56 -18.25 23.32 -29.19
N TRP A 57 -19.48 23.62 -28.74
CA TRP A 57 -20.15 22.87 -27.68
C TRP A 57 -21.04 21.73 -28.14
N GLU A 58 -21.56 21.77 -29.38
CA GLU A 58 -22.45 20.71 -29.89
C GLU A 58 -21.69 19.51 -30.47
N ARG A 59 -20.35 19.56 -30.54
CA ARG A 59 -19.52 18.42 -30.97
C ARG A 59 -19.36 17.37 -29.87
N HIS A 60 -19.33 16.09 -30.26
CA HIS A 60 -19.07 14.95 -29.38
C HIS A 60 -17.60 14.79 -28.95
N ASP A 61 -16.90 15.89 -28.64
CA ASP A 61 -15.49 15.86 -28.21
C ASP A 61 -15.35 15.76 -26.68
N GLY A 62 -16.46 15.81 -25.93
CA GLY A 62 -16.52 15.58 -24.49
C GLY A 62 -15.61 16.51 -23.69
N LEU A 63 -14.90 15.95 -22.71
CA LEU A 63 -14.02 16.71 -21.82
C LEU A 63 -12.83 17.38 -22.53
N ARG A 64 -12.47 16.94 -23.75
CA ARG A 64 -11.42 17.58 -24.55
C ARG A 64 -11.80 19.01 -24.93
N THR A 65 -13.09 19.30 -25.14
CA THR A 65 -13.57 20.66 -25.36
C THR A 65 -13.29 21.53 -24.14
N SER A 66 -13.55 21.03 -22.93
CA SER A 66 -13.29 21.75 -21.68
C SER A 66 -11.80 22.06 -21.50
N VAL A 67 -10.91 21.10 -21.81
CA VAL A 67 -9.46 21.33 -21.82
C VAL A 67 -9.09 22.40 -22.84
N ARG A 68 -9.61 22.33 -24.08
CA ARG A 68 -9.34 23.33 -25.13
C ARG A 68 -9.72 24.73 -24.68
N ILE A 69 -10.90 24.92 -24.06
CA ILE A 69 -11.32 26.23 -23.54
C ILE A 69 -10.33 26.73 -22.48
N ILE A 70 -9.98 25.90 -21.49
CA ILE A 70 -8.96 26.27 -20.48
C ILE A 70 -7.64 26.66 -21.16
N SER A 71 -7.18 25.86 -22.13
CA SER A 71 -5.92 26.08 -22.85
C SER A 71 -5.91 27.35 -23.69
N ILE A 72 -7.04 27.71 -24.34
CA ILE A 72 -7.17 28.95 -25.12
C ILE A 72 -6.92 30.17 -24.21
N TYR A 73 -7.61 30.23 -23.08
CA TYR A 73 -7.48 31.35 -22.15
C TYR A 73 -6.13 31.37 -21.42
N ASN A 74 -5.60 30.19 -21.05
CA ASN A 74 -4.26 30.07 -20.49
C ASN A 74 -3.18 30.59 -21.46
N SER A 75 -3.21 30.13 -22.71
CA SER A 75 -2.23 30.54 -23.73
C SER A 75 -2.35 32.02 -24.06
N ALA A 76 -3.57 32.56 -24.16
CA ALA A 76 -3.79 33.98 -24.41
C ALA A 76 -3.30 34.84 -23.24
N ALA A 77 -3.59 34.44 -22.00
CA ALA A 77 -3.11 35.13 -20.81
C ALA A 77 -1.57 35.16 -20.74
N ILE A 78 -0.89 34.02 -20.98
CA ILE A 78 0.59 33.96 -21.01
C ILE A 78 1.15 34.96 -22.04
N ARG A 79 0.58 34.99 -23.26
CA ARG A 79 1.03 35.92 -24.31
C ARG A 79 0.86 37.38 -23.93
N VAL A 80 -0.25 37.72 -23.26
CA VAL A 80 -0.49 39.08 -22.78
C VAL A 80 0.53 39.47 -21.70
N CYS A 81 0.86 38.56 -20.77
CA CYS A 81 1.92 38.79 -19.79
C CYS A 81 3.29 39.01 -20.45
N GLU A 82 3.65 38.19 -21.42
CA GLU A 82 4.92 38.29 -22.16
C GLU A 82 5.01 39.60 -22.96
N GLN A 83 3.91 40.01 -23.60
CA GLN A 83 3.82 41.28 -24.32
C GLN A 83 3.91 42.49 -23.40
N GLU A 84 3.24 42.48 -22.25
CA GLU A 84 3.34 43.58 -21.27
C GLU A 84 4.79 43.71 -20.76
N ALA A 85 5.42 42.58 -20.40
CA ALA A 85 6.82 42.56 -19.96
C ALA A 85 7.80 43.04 -21.05
N LEU A 86 7.58 42.66 -22.31
CA LEU A 86 8.37 43.13 -23.45
C LEU A 86 8.16 44.64 -23.70
N ASN A 87 6.91 45.10 -23.66
CA ASN A 87 6.56 46.50 -23.86
C ASN A 87 7.11 47.40 -22.75
N ASP A 88 7.15 46.93 -21.51
CA ASP A 88 7.77 47.68 -20.42
C ASP A 88 9.29 47.75 -20.55
N LYS A 89 9.95 46.69 -21.05
CA LYS A 89 11.37 46.75 -21.44
C LYS A 89 11.61 47.72 -22.60
N ASN A 90 10.79 47.65 -23.64
CA ASN A 90 10.92 48.55 -24.80
C ASN A 90 10.72 50.02 -24.42
N LYS A 91 9.80 50.34 -23.49
CA LYS A 91 9.65 51.69 -22.94
C LYS A 91 10.91 52.16 -22.22
N LEU A 92 11.54 51.30 -21.42
CA LEU A 92 12.79 51.62 -20.71
C LEU A 92 13.96 51.83 -21.68
N GLU A 93 13.98 51.09 -22.79
CA GLU A 93 15.02 51.17 -23.84
C GLU A 93 14.71 52.17 -24.97
N GLY A 94 13.58 52.89 -24.90
CA GLY A 94 13.16 53.85 -25.93
C GLY A 94 12.80 53.23 -27.30
N ARG A 95 12.51 51.92 -27.33
CA ARG A 95 12.12 51.18 -28.54
C ARG A 95 10.62 51.29 -28.81
N PRO A 96 10.17 51.16 -30.08
CA PRO A 96 8.75 51.14 -30.40
C PRO A 96 8.04 49.96 -29.71
N LEU A 97 6.79 50.21 -29.29
CA LEU A 97 5.91 49.19 -28.70
C LEU A 97 5.47 48.21 -29.78
N GLU A 98 5.52 46.91 -29.50
CA GLU A 98 5.15 45.85 -30.44
C GLU A 98 3.89 45.13 -29.96
N GLY A 99 2.77 45.29 -30.70
CA GLY A 99 1.53 44.53 -30.50
C GLY A 99 0.79 44.76 -29.16
N GLY A 100 -0.51 44.46 -29.14
CA GLY A 100 -1.35 44.31 -27.92
C GLY A 100 -1.15 45.33 -26.79
N ALA A 101 -1.83 46.48 -26.84
CA ALA A 101 -1.64 47.59 -25.89
C ALA A 101 -2.31 47.40 -24.50
N LEU A 102 -2.97 46.28 -24.24
CA LEU A 102 -3.73 46.07 -22.99
C LEU A 102 -2.83 45.50 -21.89
N LYS A 103 -2.85 46.16 -20.73
CA LYS A 103 -2.27 45.60 -19.50
C LYS A 103 -3.03 44.35 -19.05
N CYS A 104 -2.34 43.41 -18.39
CA CYS A 104 -2.90 42.17 -17.86
C CYS A 104 -4.17 42.41 -17.04
N ASP A 105 -4.19 43.46 -16.22
CA ASP A 105 -5.33 43.82 -15.36
C ASP A 105 -6.58 44.26 -16.15
N VAL A 106 -6.39 44.94 -17.29
CA VAL A 106 -7.50 45.41 -18.14
C VAL A 106 -8.01 44.27 -19.00
N TRP A 107 -7.09 43.47 -19.55
CA TRP A 107 -7.40 42.27 -20.31
C TRP A 107 -8.20 41.27 -19.48
N THR A 108 -7.76 40.98 -18.25
CA THR A 108 -8.43 40.05 -17.34
C THR A 108 -9.85 40.50 -17.04
N ARG A 109 -10.05 41.78 -16.71
CA ARG A 109 -11.39 42.33 -16.46
C ARG A 109 -12.30 42.25 -17.68
N ALA A 110 -11.75 42.46 -18.88
CA ALA A 110 -12.51 42.36 -20.12
C ALA A 110 -13.00 40.94 -20.39
N VAL A 111 -12.12 39.95 -20.24
CA VAL A 111 -12.46 38.52 -20.41
C VAL A 111 -13.48 38.07 -19.38
N VAL A 112 -13.27 38.40 -18.09
CA VAL A 112 -14.20 38.03 -17.00
C VAL A 112 -15.59 38.63 -17.23
N LYS A 113 -15.67 39.87 -17.73
CA LYS A 113 -16.96 40.50 -18.09
C LYS A 113 -17.69 39.79 -19.24
N GLY A 114 -16.98 39.07 -20.10
CA GLY A 114 -17.57 38.29 -21.17
C GLY A 114 -18.21 36.97 -20.72
N ALA A 115 -17.94 36.51 -19.49
CA ALA A 115 -18.63 35.37 -18.88
C ALA A 115 -19.97 35.85 -18.29
N ASP A 116 -20.89 36.22 -19.19
CA ASP A 116 -22.16 36.87 -18.89
C ASP A 116 -23.30 35.87 -18.62
N GLU A 117 -24.54 36.36 -18.49
CA GLU A 117 -25.69 35.52 -18.12
C GLU A 117 -26.16 34.55 -19.22
N TYR A 118 -25.63 34.66 -20.44
CA TYR A 118 -26.06 33.83 -21.56
C TYR A 118 -25.38 32.45 -21.60
N SER A 119 -24.27 32.27 -20.86
CA SER A 119 -23.58 30.99 -20.74
C SER A 119 -23.76 30.33 -19.37
N LYS A 120 -23.50 29.02 -19.31
CA LYS A 120 -23.66 28.22 -18.09
C LYS A 120 -22.51 28.47 -17.12
N ARG A 121 -22.77 28.38 -15.81
CA ARG A 121 -21.80 28.68 -14.75
C ARG A 121 -20.56 27.79 -14.79
N TRP A 122 -20.70 26.52 -15.16
CA TRP A 122 -19.56 25.61 -15.33
C TRP A 122 -18.66 26.00 -16.51
N GLN A 123 -19.20 26.64 -17.56
CA GLN A 123 -18.40 27.17 -18.67
C GLN A 123 -17.59 28.40 -18.24
N HIS A 124 -18.16 29.25 -17.38
CA HIS A 124 -17.44 30.39 -16.80
C HIS A 124 -16.24 29.90 -16.00
N LEU A 125 -16.42 28.85 -15.21
CA LEU A 125 -15.36 28.25 -14.42
C LEU A 125 -14.17 27.81 -15.28
N LEU A 126 -14.41 27.29 -16.49
CA LEU A 126 -13.33 26.92 -17.43
C LEU A 126 -12.52 28.13 -17.90
N VAL A 127 -13.20 29.22 -18.25
CA VAL A 127 -12.55 30.47 -18.66
C VAL A 127 -11.72 31.05 -17.51
N LEU A 128 -12.33 31.18 -16.33
CA LEU A 128 -11.67 31.72 -15.14
C LEU A 128 -10.46 30.88 -14.73
N THR A 129 -10.55 29.55 -14.86
CA THR A 129 -9.43 28.64 -14.63
C THR A 129 -8.30 28.89 -15.60
N GLY A 130 -8.59 28.98 -16.91
CA GLY A 130 -7.57 29.27 -17.92
C GLY A 130 -6.87 30.61 -17.68
N VAL A 131 -7.64 31.67 -17.38
CA VAL A 131 -7.09 32.99 -17.04
C VAL A 131 -6.21 32.93 -15.79
N LEU A 132 -6.67 32.28 -14.71
CA LEU A 132 -5.91 32.16 -13.47
C LEU A 132 -4.60 31.39 -13.70
N MET A 133 -4.64 30.28 -14.44
CA MET A 133 -3.44 29.50 -14.78
C MET A 133 -2.41 30.31 -15.58
N GLY A 134 -2.86 31.07 -16.57
CA GLY A 134 -1.94 31.83 -17.42
C GLY A 134 -1.33 33.03 -16.70
N MET A 135 -2.11 33.72 -15.88
CA MET A 135 -1.68 34.92 -15.15
C MET A 135 -0.86 34.64 -13.89
N GLU A 136 -1.19 33.57 -13.17
CA GLU A 136 -0.61 33.26 -11.84
C GLU A 136 0.21 31.96 -11.81
N GLY A 137 0.07 31.09 -12.81
CA GLY A 137 0.87 29.86 -12.89
C GLY A 137 2.38 30.16 -13.05
N ASN A 138 3.21 29.19 -12.69
CA ASN A 138 4.68 29.27 -12.75
C ASN A 138 5.26 30.53 -12.09
N ASP A 139 4.68 30.96 -10.96
CA ASP A 139 5.11 32.13 -10.18
C ASP A 139 5.15 33.47 -10.94
N ARG A 140 4.42 33.59 -12.07
CA ARG A 140 4.41 34.83 -12.89
C ARG A 140 3.88 36.04 -12.15
N ARG A 141 2.87 35.86 -11.29
CA ARG A 141 2.27 36.91 -10.44
C ARG A 141 1.89 38.18 -11.22
N ALA A 142 1.32 38.02 -12.42
CA ALA A 142 1.11 39.12 -13.36
C ALA A 142 0.00 40.10 -12.93
N LEU A 143 -0.94 39.68 -12.07
CA LEU A 143 -2.06 40.53 -11.65
C LEU A 143 -1.74 41.33 -10.40
N SER A 144 -2.37 42.50 -10.29
CA SER A 144 -2.42 43.24 -9.03
C SER A 144 -3.07 42.41 -7.91
N GLY A 145 -2.62 42.59 -6.66
CA GLY A 145 -3.09 41.78 -5.53
C GLY A 145 -4.62 41.81 -5.31
N SER A 146 -5.25 42.96 -5.55
CA SER A 146 -6.70 43.12 -5.47
C SER A 146 -7.43 42.37 -6.58
N LEU A 147 -6.92 42.42 -7.82
CA LEU A 147 -7.53 41.71 -8.95
C LEU A 147 -7.31 40.21 -8.83
N ARG A 148 -6.15 39.75 -8.33
CA ARG A 148 -5.90 38.35 -8.01
C ARG A 148 -6.89 37.81 -6.99
N GLY A 149 -7.14 38.56 -5.91
CA GLY A 149 -8.17 38.22 -4.93
C GLY A 149 -9.57 38.16 -5.54
N THR A 150 -9.90 39.14 -6.39
CA THR A 150 -11.20 39.18 -7.10
C THR A 150 -11.37 37.99 -8.06
N LEU A 151 -10.32 37.61 -8.79
CA LEU A 151 -10.32 36.47 -9.70
C LEU A 151 -10.46 35.15 -8.93
N GLY A 152 -9.71 34.99 -7.83
CA GLY A 152 -9.85 33.84 -6.92
C GLY A 152 -11.27 33.70 -6.39
N GLN A 153 -11.87 34.80 -5.90
CA GLN A 153 -13.27 34.81 -5.46
C GLN A 153 -14.25 34.49 -6.59
N SER A 154 -13.97 34.95 -7.81
CA SER A 154 -14.80 34.65 -8.99
C SER A 154 -14.75 33.17 -9.36
N VAL A 155 -13.58 32.52 -9.26
CA VAL A 155 -13.44 31.06 -9.45
C VAL A 155 -14.26 30.31 -8.43
N VAL A 156 -14.19 30.69 -7.14
CA VAL A 156 -14.98 30.06 -6.06
C VAL A 156 -16.47 30.23 -6.30
N LEU A 157 -16.93 31.45 -6.63
CA LEU A 157 -18.33 31.72 -6.89
C LEU A 157 -18.85 30.91 -8.09
N ALA A 158 -18.12 30.91 -9.20
CA ALA A 158 -18.47 30.14 -10.38
C ALA A 158 -18.49 28.63 -10.09
N ALA A 159 -17.52 28.12 -9.30
CA ALA A 159 -17.48 26.73 -8.89
C ALA A 159 -18.69 26.33 -8.05
N ASN A 160 -19.03 27.10 -7.02
CA ASN A 160 -20.17 26.80 -6.15
C ASN A 160 -21.50 26.84 -6.92
N MET A 161 -21.72 27.86 -7.75
CA MET A 161 -22.93 27.92 -8.59
C MET A 161 -23.01 26.79 -9.62
N ALA A 162 -21.86 26.39 -10.19
CA ALA A 162 -21.79 25.26 -11.12
C ALA A 162 -22.06 23.93 -10.42
N LEU A 163 -21.53 23.74 -9.21
CA LEU A 163 -21.78 22.57 -8.37
C LEU A 163 -23.26 22.45 -7.99
N GLU A 164 -23.98 23.54 -7.77
CA GLU A 164 -25.42 23.49 -7.48
C GLU A 164 -26.27 23.08 -8.69
N SER A 165 -25.86 23.48 -9.90
CA SER A 165 -26.64 23.30 -11.14
C SER A 165 -26.23 22.09 -11.99
N HIS A 166 -25.08 21.45 -11.72
CA HIS A 166 -24.49 20.44 -12.61
C HIS A 166 -25.42 19.25 -12.94
N ARG A 167 -26.30 18.85 -12.01
CA ARG A 167 -27.22 17.72 -12.23
C ARG A 167 -28.23 18.01 -13.35
N GLN A 168 -28.59 19.28 -13.53
CA GLN A 168 -29.48 19.73 -14.61
C GLN A 168 -28.71 19.91 -15.94
N ASP A 169 -27.44 20.27 -15.84
CA ASP A 169 -26.58 20.55 -16.99
C ASP A 169 -25.95 19.30 -17.64
N GLY A 170 -26.05 18.15 -16.98
CA GLY A 170 -25.61 16.85 -17.50
C GLY A 170 -24.19 16.44 -17.10
N PRO A 171 -23.75 15.23 -17.48
CA PRO A 171 -22.51 14.63 -17.00
C PRO A 171 -21.24 15.38 -17.41
N LEU A 172 -21.26 16.03 -18.59
CA LEU A 172 -20.14 16.84 -19.07
C LEU A 172 -19.86 18.03 -18.13
N ALA A 173 -20.89 18.62 -17.54
CA ALA A 173 -20.75 19.74 -16.61
C ALA A 173 -19.99 19.28 -15.34
N GLY A 174 -20.40 18.15 -14.74
CA GLY A 174 -19.72 17.58 -13.57
C GLY A 174 -18.24 17.28 -13.83
N ALA A 175 -17.94 16.60 -14.94
CA ALA A 175 -16.56 16.31 -15.33
C ALA A 175 -15.73 17.58 -15.58
N SER A 176 -16.35 18.59 -16.20
CA SER A 176 -15.71 19.88 -16.48
C SER A 176 -15.41 20.67 -15.21
N ILE A 177 -16.31 20.63 -14.22
CA ILE A 177 -16.08 21.25 -12.90
C ILE A 177 -14.91 20.57 -12.20
N ALA A 178 -14.90 19.24 -12.15
CA ALA A 178 -13.80 18.48 -11.55
C ALA A 178 -12.46 18.82 -12.23
N LEU A 179 -12.42 18.86 -13.56
CA LEU A 179 -11.25 19.22 -14.35
C LEU A 179 -10.77 20.66 -14.07
N ALA A 180 -11.69 21.63 -14.07
CA ALA A 180 -11.36 23.02 -13.85
C ALA A 180 -10.74 23.23 -12.46
N LEU A 181 -11.41 22.69 -11.43
CA LEU A 181 -10.91 22.75 -10.06
C LEU A 181 -9.60 21.98 -9.89
N ASN A 182 -9.41 20.87 -10.60
CA ASN A 182 -8.14 20.13 -10.58
C ASN A 182 -6.94 21.01 -10.96
N PHE A 183 -7.14 21.94 -11.91
CA PHE A 183 -6.09 22.86 -12.33
C PHE A 183 -6.04 24.17 -11.51
N SER A 184 -7.19 24.71 -11.11
CA SER A 184 -7.22 25.98 -10.39
C SER A 184 -6.90 25.84 -8.90
N PHE A 185 -7.25 24.71 -8.28
CA PHE A 185 -7.18 24.52 -6.82
C PHE A 185 -5.78 24.75 -6.24
N PRO A 186 -4.66 24.27 -6.85
CA PRO A 186 -3.31 24.57 -6.36
C PRO A 186 -2.94 26.06 -6.38
N LEU A 187 -3.59 26.85 -7.25
CA LEU A 187 -3.33 28.28 -7.43
C LEU A 187 -4.17 29.16 -6.48
N LEU A 188 -5.19 28.60 -5.85
CA LEU A 188 -6.04 29.32 -4.89
C LEU A 188 -5.33 29.44 -3.54
N SER A 189 -5.56 30.57 -2.84
CA SER A 189 -5.14 30.70 -1.44
C SER A 189 -6.01 29.85 -0.53
N GLU A 190 -5.50 29.50 0.65
CA GLU A 190 -6.25 28.70 1.64
C GLU A 190 -7.61 29.32 1.99
N PHE A 191 -7.69 30.65 2.05
CA PHE A 191 -8.96 31.36 2.26
C PHE A 191 -9.99 31.08 1.17
N HIS A 192 -9.58 31.05 -0.10
CA HIS A 192 -10.49 30.76 -1.21
C HIS A 192 -10.84 29.26 -1.28
N LYS A 193 -9.87 28.37 -1.02
CA LYS A 193 -10.12 26.93 -0.96
C LYS A 193 -11.19 26.57 0.07
N ALA A 194 -11.14 27.19 1.25
CA ALA A 194 -12.10 26.97 2.32
C ALA A 194 -13.54 27.43 2.01
N GLN A 195 -13.74 28.27 1.00
CA GLN A 195 -15.07 28.74 0.58
C GLN A 195 -15.73 27.84 -0.47
N ILE A 196 -15.01 26.86 -1.03
CA ILE A 196 -15.59 25.93 -2.00
C ILE A 196 -16.52 24.97 -1.25
N ASN A 197 -17.73 24.79 -1.78
CA ASN A 197 -18.74 23.90 -1.20
C ASN A 197 -18.31 22.43 -1.34
N CYS A 198 -17.62 21.94 -0.31
CA CYS A 198 -17.09 20.58 -0.29
C CYS A 198 -18.17 19.49 -0.24
N ASN A 199 -19.39 19.81 0.21
CA ASN A 199 -20.51 18.86 0.21
C ASN A 199 -20.97 18.52 -1.21
N GLU A 200 -20.99 19.49 -2.12
CA GLU A 200 -21.33 19.24 -3.53
C GLU A 200 -20.11 18.82 -4.36
N LEU A 201 -18.90 19.27 -3.97
CA LEU A 201 -17.67 18.89 -4.67
C LEU A 201 -17.30 17.41 -4.48
N LEU A 202 -17.49 16.86 -3.27
CA LEU A 202 -17.06 15.50 -2.98
C LEU A 202 -17.75 14.46 -3.90
N PRO A 203 -19.09 14.44 -4.06
CA PRO A 203 -19.75 13.52 -4.99
C PRO A 203 -19.24 13.65 -6.43
N VAL A 204 -19.03 14.88 -6.91
CA VAL A 204 -18.55 15.16 -8.27
C VAL A 204 -17.13 14.63 -8.49
N THR A 205 -16.24 14.81 -7.51
CA THR A 205 -14.85 14.34 -7.60
C THR A 205 -14.73 12.82 -7.47
N ILE A 206 -15.54 12.19 -6.62
CA ILE A 206 -15.63 10.73 -6.53
C ILE A 206 -16.14 10.15 -7.83
N TRP A 207 -17.23 10.70 -8.39
CA TRP A 207 -17.77 10.27 -9.68
C TRP A 207 -16.77 10.48 -10.83
N ALA A 208 -16.03 11.60 -10.83
CA ALA A 208 -15.00 11.85 -11.82
C ALA A 208 -13.82 10.87 -11.71
N LEU A 209 -13.51 10.39 -10.49
CA LEU A 209 -12.46 9.42 -10.21
C LEU A 209 -12.87 8.00 -10.62
N THR A 210 -14.07 7.55 -10.20
CA THR A 210 -14.51 6.16 -10.38
C THR A 210 -15.28 5.93 -11.68
N GLY A 211 -15.96 6.97 -12.18
CA GLY A 211 -16.88 6.88 -13.33
C GLY A 211 -16.19 6.93 -14.70
N PRO A 212 -16.94 7.29 -15.76
CA PRO A 212 -16.48 7.16 -17.16
C PRO A 212 -15.22 7.96 -17.50
N GLU A 213 -14.99 9.12 -16.89
CA GLU A 213 -13.81 9.94 -17.20
C GLU A 213 -12.53 9.47 -16.46
N GLY A 214 -12.71 8.66 -15.41
CA GLY A 214 -11.64 8.05 -14.63
C GLY A 214 -11.50 6.56 -14.94
N PHE A 215 -11.69 5.72 -13.92
CA PHE A 215 -11.48 4.27 -14.02
C PHE A 215 -12.63 3.45 -14.62
N CYS A 216 -13.66 4.11 -15.20
CA CYS A 216 -14.78 3.45 -15.87
C CYS A 216 -15.42 2.33 -15.04
N GLU A 217 -15.55 2.53 -13.72
CA GLU A 217 -16.10 1.55 -12.77
C GLU A 217 -15.40 0.18 -12.81
N GLY A 218 -14.15 0.11 -13.30
CA GLY A 218 -13.42 -1.14 -13.49
C GLY A 218 -13.84 -1.94 -14.73
N GLN A 219 -14.79 -1.47 -15.54
CA GLN A 219 -15.34 -2.19 -16.71
C GLN A 219 -14.27 -2.49 -17.77
N PHE A 220 -13.21 -1.67 -17.85
CA PHE A 220 -12.09 -1.91 -18.78
C PHE A 220 -11.44 -3.30 -18.57
N LEU A 221 -11.47 -3.86 -17.35
CA LEU A 221 -10.93 -5.18 -17.05
C LEU A 221 -11.73 -6.32 -17.67
N GLN A 222 -13.04 -6.15 -17.82
CA GLN A 222 -13.92 -7.12 -18.48
C GLN A 222 -13.59 -7.17 -19.97
N VAL A 223 -13.48 -6.00 -20.60
CA VAL A 223 -13.12 -5.87 -22.03
C VAL A 223 -11.72 -6.43 -22.31
N ILE A 224 -10.76 -6.24 -21.39
CA ILE A 224 -9.44 -6.88 -21.48
C ILE A 224 -9.60 -8.40 -21.36
N GLY A 225 -10.38 -8.89 -20.39
CA GLY A 225 -10.61 -10.32 -20.17
C GLY A 225 -11.11 -11.06 -21.42
N GLU A 226 -12.07 -10.47 -22.13
CA GLU A 226 -12.62 -10.99 -23.39
C GLU A 226 -11.60 -11.02 -24.55
N SER A 227 -10.57 -10.18 -24.49
CA SER A 227 -9.54 -10.07 -25.53
C SER A 227 -8.33 -10.98 -25.31
N ILE A 228 -8.26 -11.70 -24.20
CA ILE A 228 -7.12 -12.58 -23.88
C ILE A 228 -7.25 -13.89 -24.64
N THR A 229 -6.27 -14.16 -25.50
CA THR A 229 -6.20 -15.37 -26.32
C THR A 229 -5.10 -16.31 -25.83
N GLU A 230 -5.17 -17.59 -26.21
CA GLU A 230 -4.07 -18.54 -26.00
C GLU A 230 -3.16 -18.57 -27.22
N ALA A 231 -1.88 -18.26 -27.02
CA ALA A 231 -0.83 -18.43 -28.00
C ALA A 231 -0.24 -19.86 -27.94
N PRO A 232 0.54 -20.30 -28.96
CA PRO A 232 1.20 -21.60 -28.94
C PRO A 232 2.03 -21.78 -27.66
N GLY A 233 1.88 -22.94 -26.99
CA GLY A 233 2.53 -23.22 -25.71
C GLY A 233 1.69 -22.89 -24.47
N GLN A 234 0.36 -22.73 -24.61
CA GLN A 234 -0.55 -22.38 -23.50
C GLN A 234 -0.24 -21.02 -22.83
N LEU A 235 0.46 -20.14 -23.54
CA LEU A 235 0.77 -18.80 -23.08
C LEU A 235 -0.44 -17.88 -23.29
N LEU A 236 -0.75 -17.05 -22.30
CA LEU A 236 -1.77 -16.03 -22.42
C LEU A 236 -1.21 -14.84 -23.21
N SER A 237 -1.94 -14.45 -24.25
CA SER A 237 -1.56 -13.37 -25.15
C SER A 237 -2.63 -12.29 -25.21
N TRP A 238 -2.20 -11.08 -24.89
CA TRP A 238 -2.92 -9.82 -25.05
C TRP A 238 -1.96 -8.84 -25.72
N THR A 239 -2.15 -8.66 -27.02
CA THR A 239 -1.23 -7.91 -27.88
C THR A 239 -1.62 -6.44 -27.99
N SER A 240 -0.68 -5.62 -28.43
CA SER A 240 -0.87 -4.18 -28.60
C SER A 240 -1.86 -3.81 -29.72
N GLN A 241 -2.21 -4.77 -30.58
CA GLN A 241 -3.16 -4.58 -31.67
C GLN A 241 -4.62 -4.77 -31.22
N THR A 242 -4.85 -5.33 -30.04
CA THR A 242 -6.21 -5.58 -29.54
C THR A 242 -6.95 -4.27 -29.26
N PRO A 243 -8.26 -4.20 -29.55
CA PRO A 243 -9.06 -3.01 -29.28
C PRO A 243 -9.13 -2.69 -27.78
N SER A 244 -9.05 -3.70 -26.92
CA SER A 244 -9.01 -3.51 -25.46
C SER A 244 -7.75 -2.81 -24.98
N PHE A 245 -6.58 -3.06 -25.60
CA PHE A 245 -5.36 -2.32 -25.29
C PHE A 245 -5.44 -0.87 -25.76
N GLN A 246 -5.98 -0.63 -26.95
CA GLN A 246 -6.20 0.72 -27.46
C GLN A 246 -7.19 1.51 -26.59
N LEU A 247 -8.25 0.85 -26.10
CA LEU A 247 -9.20 1.42 -25.15
C LEU A 247 -8.51 1.80 -23.83
N LEU A 248 -7.65 0.93 -23.30
CA LEU A 248 -6.88 1.23 -22.08
C LEU A 248 -5.96 2.44 -22.27
N GLN A 249 -5.24 2.52 -23.39
CA GLN A 249 -4.39 3.67 -23.70
C GLN A 249 -5.21 4.95 -23.88
N ALA A 250 -6.34 4.88 -24.57
CA ALA A 250 -7.24 6.02 -24.76
C ALA A 250 -7.82 6.51 -23.43
N MET A 251 -8.15 5.59 -22.51
CA MET A 251 -8.58 5.90 -21.14
C MET A 251 -7.46 6.58 -20.36
N ASP A 252 -6.23 6.03 -20.38
CA ASP A 252 -5.09 6.59 -19.64
C ASP A 252 -4.71 8.00 -20.11
N GLN A 253 -4.95 8.30 -21.40
CA GLN A 253 -4.74 9.62 -22.02
C GLN A 253 -5.88 10.62 -21.76
N ARG A 254 -6.97 10.23 -21.09
CA ARG A 254 -8.05 11.18 -20.77
C ARG A 254 -7.54 12.29 -19.84
N PRO A 255 -8.07 13.53 -19.94
CA PRO A 255 -7.54 14.67 -19.19
C PRO A 255 -7.49 14.48 -17.66
N LEU A 256 -8.51 13.81 -17.09
CA LEU A 256 -8.56 13.50 -15.67
C LEU A 256 -7.66 12.33 -15.28
N MET A 257 -7.56 11.29 -16.12
CA MET A 257 -6.65 10.15 -15.91
C MET A 257 -5.17 10.54 -15.95
N GLY A 258 -4.79 11.46 -16.85
CA GLY A 258 -3.45 12.03 -16.88
C GLY A 258 -3.10 12.80 -15.59
N ASN A 259 -4.10 13.37 -14.92
CA ASN A 259 -3.95 14.19 -13.71
C ASN A 259 -4.67 13.57 -12.49
N ILE A 260 -4.66 12.24 -12.39
CA ILE A 260 -5.39 11.51 -11.34
C ILE A 260 -4.90 11.84 -9.94
N GLY A 261 -3.60 12.12 -9.76
CA GLY A 261 -3.00 12.47 -8.47
C GLY A 261 -3.60 13.77 -7.90
N PRO A 262 -3.55 14.88 -8.64
CA PRO A 262 -4.27 16.11 -8.29
C PRO A 262 -5.76 15.91 -8.04
N LEU A 263 -6.46 15.11 -8.85
CA LEU A 263 -7.90 14.84 -8.66
C LEU A 263 -8.16 14.12 -7.33
N SER A 264 -7.33 13.14 -7.01
CA SER A 264 -7.42 12.37 -5.76
C SER A 264 -7.14 13.26 -4.54
N LYS A 265 -6.20 14.21 -4.66
CA LYS A 265 -5.95 15.22 -3.61
C LYS A 265 -7.13 16.19 -3.45
N LEU A 266 -7.79 16.58 -4.54
CA LEU A 266 -8.98 17.41 -4.50
C LEU A 266 -10.15 16.67 -3.82
N ALA A 267 -10.37 15.40 -4.15
CA ALA A 267 -11.36 14.55 -3.50
C ALA A 267 -11.06 14.34 -2.01
N ALA A 268 -9.78 14.09 -1.66
CA ALA A 268 -9.33 13.98 -0.28
C ALA A 268 -9.56 15.28 0.52
N TYR A 269 -9.25 16.44 -0.08
CA TYR A 269 -9.55 17.74 0.52
C TYR A 269 -11.06 17.92 0.75
N ALA A 270 -11.89 17.62 -0.25
CA ALA A 270 -13.34 17.71 -0.12
C ALA A 270 -13.88 16.78 0.98
N ALA A 271 -13.33 15.56 1.12
CA ALA A 271 -13.68 14.63 2.18
C ALA A 271 -13.32 15.17 3.59
N LEU A 272 -12.16 15.81 3.74
CA LEU A 272 -11.74 16.41 5.01
C LEU A 272 -12.59 17.62 5.40
N HIS A 273 -12.99 18.44 4.42
CA HIS A 273 -13.62 19.75 4.67
C HIS A 273 -15.13 19.82 4.42
N ALA A 274 -15.77 18.74 3.96
CA ALA A 274 -17.23 18.68 3.86
C ALA A 274 -17.90 18.94 5.22
N THR A 275 -18.93 19.77 5.28
CA THR A 275 -19.64 20.06 6.54
C THR A 275 -20.67 18.97 6.86
N ASP A 276 -21.16 18.25 5.85
CA ASP A 276 -22.10 17.15 6.02
C ASP A 276 -21.38 15.79 6.03
N THR A 277 -21.37 15.14 7.19
CA THR A 277 -20.82 13.80 7.39
C THR A 277 -21.49 12.75 6.49
N SER A 278 -22.79 12.90 6.16
CA SER A 278 -23.51 11.93 5.34
C SER A 278 -22.94 11.83 3.92
N VAL A 279 -22.48 12.96 3.37
CA VAL A 279 -21.82 13.01 2.05
C VAL A 279 -20.49 12.27 2.07
N VAL A 280 -19.74 12.37 3.18
CA VAL A 280 -18.48 11.64 3.37
C VAL A 280 -18.71 10.14 3.45
N LEU A 281 -19.75 9.72 4.19
CA LEU A 281 -20.12 8.30 4.26
C LEU A 281 -20.60 7.77 2.90
N ALA A 282 -21.36 8.56 2.14
CA ALA A 282 -21.76 8.20 0.78
C ALA A 282 -20.56 8.08 -0.18
N ALA A 283 -19.55 8.95 -0.03
CA ALA A 283 -18.29 8.83 -0.77
C ALA A 283 -17.52 7.56 -0.40
N HIS A 284 -17.51 7.19 0.88
CA HIS A 284 -16.92 5.94 1.35
C HIS A 284 -17.63 4.72 0.77
N ASP A 285 -18.96 4.73 0.75
CA ASP A 285 -19.77 3.68 0.13
C ASP A 285 -19.52 3.57 -1.38
N ALA A 286 -19.41 4.70 -2.07
CA ALA A 286 -19.08 4.71 -3.49
C ALA A 286 -17.69 4.11 -3.78
N LEU A 287 -16.69 4.40 -2.94
CA LEU A 287 -15.37 3.76 -3.03
C LEU A 287 -15.43 2.26 -2.74
N LEU A 288 -16.24 1.83 -1.77
CA LEU A 288 -16.44 0.41 -1.48
C LEU A 288 -17.06 -0.32 -2.67
N VAL A 289 -18.15 0.22 -3.24
CA VAL A 289 -18.80 -0.33 -4.44
C VAL A 289 -17.80 -0.41 -5.60
N PHE A 290 -17.08 0.67 -5.86
CA PHE A 290 -16.06 0.71 -6.90
C PHE A 290 -14.97 -0.36 -6.69
N SER A 291 -14.42 -0.48 -5.48
CA SER A 291 -13.38 -1.47 -5.18
C SER A 291 -13.89 -2.91 -5.39
N ARG A 292 -15.15 -3.20 -5.06
CA ARG A 292 -15.79 -4.50 -5.30
C ARG A 292 -15.93 -4.77 -6.79
N GLN A 293 -16.42 -3.81 -7.56
CA GLN A 293 -16.54 -3.92 -9.02
C GLN A 293 -15.17 -4.22 -9.68
N VAL A 294 -14.11 -3.55 -9.24
CA VAL A 294 -12.74 -3.80 -9.71
C VAL A 294 -12.29 -5.22 -9.36
N LEU A 295 -12.51 -5.68 -8.13
CA LEU A 295 -12.16 -7.04 -7.72
C LEU A 295 -12.92 -8.10 -8.51
N ASP A 296 -14.23 -7.93 -8.70
CA ASP A 296 -15.07 -8.89 -9.41
C ASP A 296 -14.73 -8.95 -10.91
N ALA A 297 -14.43 -7.79 -11.51
CA ALA A 297 -13.93 -7.72 -12.88
C ALA A 297 -12.55 -8.37 -13.02
N TRP A 298 -11.65 -8.22 -12.03
CA TRP A 298 -10.36 -8.92 -12.01
C TRP A 298 -10.51 -10.42 -11.80
N ARG A 299 -11.38 -10.87 -10.88
CA ARG A 299 -11.65 -12.29 -10.63
C ARG A 299 -12.14 -13.03 -11.88
N SER A 300 -12.89 -12.34 -12.73
CA SER A 300 -13.40 -12.89 -14.00
C SER A 300 -12.35 -12.87 -15.12
N ASN A 301 -11.23 -12.18 -14.93
CA ASN A 301 -10.17 -12.02 -15.92
C ASN A 301 -9.20 -13.21 -15.88
N ARG A 302 -8.79 -13.72 -17.04
CA ARG A 302 -7.87 -14.88 -17.14
C ARG A 302 -6.48 -14.63 -16.52
N PHE A 303 -6.08 -13.37 -16.34
CA PHE A 303 -4.83 -13.02 -15.68
C PHE A 303 -4.84 -13.15 -14.15
N ASN A 304 -6.00 -13.37 -13.52
CA ASN A 304 -6.12 -13.39 -12.06
C ASN A 304 -5.30 -14.51 -11.39
N ASP A 305 -4.99 -15.58 -12.12
CA ASP A 305 -4.28 -16.76 -11.61
C ASP A 305 -2.76 -16.73 -11.88
N ILE A 306 -2.24 -15.64 -12.46
CA ILE A 306 -0.80 -15.53 -12.75
C ILE A 306 -0.06 -15.06 -11.49
N ASP A 307 0.70 -15.97 -10.88
CA ASP A 307 1.68 -15.63 -9.85
C ASP A 307 2.85 -14.84 -10.48
N PRO A 308 3.25 -13.68 -9.90
CA PRO A 308 4.38 -12.88 -10.37
C PRO A 308 5.67 -13.66 -10.64
N ALA A 309 5.91 -14.75 -9.90
CA ALA A 309 7.09 -15.60 -10.09
C ALA A 309 7.11 -16.34 -11.43
N PHE A 310 5.95 -16.58 -12.06
CA PHE A 310 5.81 -17.38 -13.28
C PHE A 310 5.32 -16.57 -14.48
N GLU A 311 5.39 -15.24 -14.43
CA GLU A 311 4.93 -14.38 -15.53
C GLU A 311 5.62 -14.65 -16.85
N ALA A 312 6.94 -14.89 -16.81
CA ALA A 312 7.72 -15.22 -18.00
C ALA A 312 7.29 -16.55 -18.65
N ASP A 313 6.73 -17.47 -17.86
CA ASP A 313 6.33 -18.81 -18.30
C ASP A 313 4.84 -18.89 -18.70
N LYS A 314 4.04 -17.87 -18.33
CA LYS A 314 2.59 -17.85 -18.56
C LYS A 314 2.14 -16.77 -19.54
N LEU A 315 2.93 -15.72 -19.73
CA LEU A 315 2.60 -14.61 -20.62
C LEU A 315 3.42 -14.68 -21.91
N SER A 316 2.79 -14.32 -23.04
CA SER A 316 3.52 -14.12 -24.28
C SER A 316 4.52 -12.95 -24.15
N LEU A 317 5.66 -13.02 -24.87
CA LEU A 317 6.72 -12.01 -24.80
C LEU A 317 6.21 -10.59 -25.08
N GLU A 318 5.32 -10.43 -26.06
CA GLU A 318 4.72 -9.12 -26.37
C GLU A 318 3.88 -8.61 -25.20
N THR A 319 3.07 -9.47 -24.58
CA THR A 319 2.25 -9.10 -23.42
C THR A 319 3.13 -8.66 -22.26
N LEU A 320 4.13 -9.46 -21.91
CA LEU A 320 5.04 -9.18 -20.81
C LEU A 320 5.77 -7.83 -20.97
N GLN A 321 6.19 -7.50 -22.20
CA GLN A 321 6.99 -6.30 -22.46
C GLN A 321 6.17 -5.03 -22.75
N LYS A 322 4.97 -5.15 -23.33
CA LYS A 322 4.22 -3.98 -23.82
C LYS A 322 2.91 -3.73 -23.08
N THR A 323 2.02 -4.71 -23.03
CA THR A 323 0.64 -4.48 -22.55
C THR A 323 0.53 -4.65 -21.04
N TRP A 324 1.25 -5.62 -20.47
CA TRP A 324 1.29 -5.91 -19.04
C TRP A 324 1.79 -4.74 -18.18
N PRO A 325 2.90 -4.04 -18.52
CA PRO A 325 3.37 -2.91 -17.71
C PRO A 325 2.38 -1.74 -17.68
N VAL A 326 1.68 -1.48 -18.80
CA VAL A 326 0.68 -0.41 -18.91
C VAL A 326 -0.54 -0.70 -18.04
N LEU A 327 -1.01 -1.96 -18.04
CA LEU A 327 -2.10 -2.38 -17.14
C LEU A 327 -1.73 -2.16 -15.67
N TRP A 328 -0.53 -2.57 -15.26
CA TRP A 328 -0.05 -2.36 -13.89
C TRP A 328 0.16 -0.89 -13.53
N GLN A 329 0.52 -0.05 -14.50
CA GLN A 329 0.59 1.39 -14.30
C GLN A 329 -0.80 1.98 -14.00
N VAL A 330 -1.84 1.54 -14.73
CA VAL A 330 -3.23 1.94 -14.47
C VAL A 330 -3.71 1.43 -13.11
N PHE A 331 -3.40 0.18 -12.75
CA PHE A 331 -3.70 -0.35 -11.42
C PHE A 331 -3.04 0.44 -10.29
N ARG A 332 -1.77 0.84 -10.45
CA ARG A 332 -1.09 1.71 -9.48
C ARG A 332 -1.79 3.05 -9.34
N LYS A 333 -2.16 3.71 -10.45
CA LYS A 333 -2.94 4.95 -10.42
C LYS A 333 -4.26 4.76 -9.65
N LEU A 334 -4.94 3.64 -9.87
CA LEU A 334 -6.19 3.27 -9.18
C LEU A 334 -5.98 3.11 -7.67
N LEU A 335 -4.99 2.31 -7.28
CA LEU A 335 -4.66 2.09 -5.86
C LEU A 335 -4.33 3.41 -5.16
N PHE A 336 -3.43 4.22 -5.72
CA PHE A 336 -3.03 5.49 -5.12
C PHE A 336 -4.20 6.47 -5.02
N GLY A 337 -5.04 6.55 -6.07
CA GLY A 337 -6.18 7.44 -6.06
C GLY A 337 -7.24 7.06 -5.03
N ALA A 338 -7.61 5.78 -4.98
CA ALA A 338 -8.58 5.28 -4.00
C ALA A 338 -8.07 5.41 -2.56
N VAL A 339 -6.81 5.04 -2.30
CA VAL A 339 -6.21 5.08 -0.96
C VAL A 339 -6.01 6.52 -0.47
N ALA A 340 -5.72 7.49 -1.34
CA ALA A 340 -5.62 8.89 -0.95
C ALA A 340 -6.95 9.44 -0.41
N VAL A 341 -8.07 9.09 -1.06
CA VAL A 341 -9.40 9.49 -0.59
C VAL A 341 -9.79 8.70 0.67
N LEU A 342 -9.49 7.40 0.70
CA LEU A 342 -9.75 6.56 1.88
C LEU A 342 -9.03 7.10 3.13
N GLN A 343 -7.76 7.51 2.98
CA GLN A 343 -7.00 8.08 4.08
C GLN A 343 -7.65 9.36 4.62
N ALA A 344 -8.14 10.25 3.75
CA ALA A 344 -8.87 11.44 4.19
C ALA A 344 -10.13 11.10 5.00
N ILE A 345 -10.89 10.09 4.57
CA ILE A 345 -12.09 9.60 5.25
C ILE A 345 -11.73 9.00 6.62
N VAL A 346 -10.70 8.14 6.68
CA VAL A 346 -10.22 7.50 7.92
C VAL A 346 -9.63 8.55 8.88
N SER A 347 -8.86 9.51 8.39
CA SER A 347 -8.35 10.61 9.22
C SER A 347 -9.48 11.46 9.80
N ARG A 348 -10.51 11.75 9.00
CA ARG A 348 -11.69 12.46 9.47
C ARG A 348 -12.48 11.65 10.49
N SER A 349 -12.59 10.32 10.34
CA SER A 349 -13.32 9.49 11.30
C SER A 349 -12.74 9.51 12.70
N LEU A 350 -11.46 9.89 12.86
CA LEU A 350 -10.81 10.08 14.16
C LEU A 350 -11.18 11.42 14.83
N LEU A 351 -11.72 12.38 14.08
CA LEU A 351 -11.93 13.77 14.54
C LEU A 351 -13.42 14.17 14.54
N ASP A 352 -14.21 13.68 13.59
CA ASP A 352 -15.63 14.00 13.46
C ASP A 352 -16.45 13.22 14.49
N HIS A 353 -17.08 13.93 15.44
CA HIS A 353 -17.88 13.33 16.50
C HIS A 353 -19.01 12.42 15.99
N ARG A 354 -19.56 12.70 14.80
CA ARG A 354 -20.61 11.87 14.20
C ARG A 354 -20.08 10.54 13.68
N MET A 355 -18.81 10.52 13.24
CA MET A 355 -18.12 9.31 12.76
C MET A 355 -17.47 8.52 13.90
N LEU A 356 -17.19 9.17 15.03
CA LEU A 356 -16.63 8.56 16.24
C LEU A 356 -17.64 7.71 17.04
N ASN A 357 -18.94 7.77 16.72
CA ASN A 357 -19.94 6.90 17.33
C ASN A 357 -19.53 5.42 17.14
N PRO A 358 -19.59 4.55 18.17
CA PRO A 358 -19.21 3.14 18.07
C PRO A 358 -19.72 2.39 16.82
N VAL A 359 -20.98 2.62 16.45
CA VAL A 359 -21.59 1.98 15.27
C VAL A 359 -20.95 2.48 13.98
N ALA A 360 -20.84 3.80 13.82
CA ALA A 360 -20.23 4.39 12.63
C ALA A 360 -18.73 4.09 12.55
N ALA A 361 -18.00 4.18 13.66
CA ALA A 361 -16.55 3.96 13.72
C ALA A 361 -16.17 2.52 13.34
N SER A 362 -16.94 1.52 13.82
CA SER A 362 -16.75 0.11 13.44
C SER A 362 -17.13 -0.14 11.98
N GLU A 363 -18.21 0.44 11.49
CA GLU A 363 -18.64 0.34 10.10
C GLU A 363 -17.61 0.97 9.14
N ILE A 364 -17.12 2.18 9.44
CA ILE A 364 -16.09 2.86 8.65
C ILE A 364 -14.81 2.03 8.64
N ALA A 365 -14.38 1.51 9.79
CA ALA A 365 -13.20 0.68 9.87
C ALA A 365 -13.33 -0.61 9.03
N ALA A 366 -14.46 -1.32 9.17
CA ALA A 366 -14.72 -2.54 8.41
C ALA A 366 -14.78 -2.27 6.90
N LYS A 367 -15.51 -1.24 6.46
CA LYS A 367 -15.60 -0.84 5.05
C LYS A 367 -14.23 -0.44 4.49
N SER A 368 -13.41 0.25 5.28
CA SER A 368 -12.04 0.63 4.88
C SER A 368 -11.15 -0.59 4.67
N LEU A 369 -11.22 -1.58 5.57
CA LEU A 369 -10.51 -2.85 5.40
C LEU A 369 -11.04 -3.65 4.19
N HIS A 370 -12.34 -3.63 3.93
CA HIS A 370 -12.91 -4.22 2.70
C HIS A 370 -12.39 -3.54 1.43
N ILE A 371 -12.29 -2.20 1.39
CA ILE A 371 -11.71 -1.49 0.25
C ILE A 371 -10.26 -1.92 0.02
N LEU A 372 -9.44 -1.94 1.08
CA LEU A 372 -8.04 -2.35 1.01
C LEU A 372 -7.91 -3.80 0.57
N ARG A 373 -8.75 -4.70 1.10
CA ARG A 373 -8.82 -6.10 0.69
C ARG A 373 -9.12 -6.24 -0.80
N ASN A 374 -10.10 -5.51 -1.30
CA ASN A 374 -10.51 -5.60 -2.70
C ASN A 374 -9.43 -5.12 -3.67
N LEU A 375 -8.55 -4.23 -3.21
CA LEU A 375 -7.40 -3.74 -3.98
C LEU A 375 -6.09 -4.46 -3.64
N TYR A 376 -6.14 -5.50 -2.78
CA TYR A 376 -4.92 -6.11 -2.24
C TYR A 376 -4.08 -6.82 -3.30
N PHE A 377 -4.72 -7.36 -4.35
CA PHE A 377 -4.01 -7.93 -5.50
C PHE A 377 -3.13 -6.90 -6.23
N ILE A 378 -3.41 -5.60 -6.06
CA ILE A 378 -2.59 -4.51 -6.58
C ILE A 378 -1.49 -4.12 -5.57
N SER A 379 -1.84 -4.01 -4.30
CA SER A 379 -0.93 -3.55 -3.26
C SER A 379 0.14 -4.57 -2.87
N ASN A 380 -0.18 -5.88 -2.92
CA ASN A 380 0.78 -6.95 -2.60
C ASN A 380 1.94 -7.00 -3.62
N ARG A 381 1.70 -6.55 -4.85
CA ARG A 381 2.69 -6.60 -5.92
C ARG A 381 3.72 -5.49 -5.77
N ASN A 382 5.02 -5.81 -5.96
CA ASN A 382 6.12 -4.85 -6.06
C ASN A 382 6.20 -3.85 -4.88
N ASN A 383 5.82 -4.28 -3.67
CA ASN A 383 5.81 -3.44 -2.47
C ASN A 383 4.93 -2.18 -2.59
N ASN A 384 3.86 -2.25 -3.41
CA ASN A 384 2.93 -1.14 -3.60
C ASN A 384 2.14 -0.79 -2.32
N SER A 385 2.22 -1.58 -1.24
CA SER A 385 1.64 -1.31 0.08
C SER A 385 2.55 -0.51 1.02
N ALA A 386 3.84 -0.32 0.72
CA ALA A 386 4.80 0.27 1.65
C ALA A 386 4.72 1.81 1.81
N PHE A 387 3.76 2.48 1.17
CA PHE A 387 3.63 3.92 1.30
C PHE A 387 2.80 4.31 2.52
N GLN A 388 3.25 5.36 3.23
CA GLN A 388 2.70 5.77 4.53
C GLN A 388 1.18 5.95 4.56
N VAL A 389 0.58 6.45 3.48
CA VAL A 389 -0.87 6.69 3.37
C VAL A 389 -1.67 5.37 3.41
N TYR A 390 -1.13 4.30 2.81
CA TYR A 390 -1.71 2.95 2.90
C TYR A 390 -1.59 2.40 4.32
N THR A 391 -0.38 2.41 4.88
CA THR A 391 -0.11 1.90 6.23
C THR A 391 -0.94 2.60 7.29
N PHE A 392 -1.09 3.93 7.20
CA PHE A 392 -1.98 4.70 8.06
C PHE A 392 -3.42 4.20 7.95
N SER A 393 -3.97 4.14 6.73
CA SER A 393 -5.36 3.73 6.52
C SER A 393 -5.61 2.29 7.01
N TYR A 394 -4.65 1.38 6.80
CA TYR A 394 -4.72 0.00 7.23
C TYR A 394 -4.68 -0.14 8.76
N LEU A 395 -3.61 0.33 9.40
CA LEU A 395 -3.43 0.17 10.86
C LEU A 395 -4.45 0.96 11.67
N THR A 396 -4.82 2.17 11.24
CA THR A 396 -5.86 2.97 11.91
C THR A 396 -7.23 2.30 11.79
N SER A 397 -7.54 1.65 10.68
CA SER A 397 -8.80 0.89 10.56
C SER A 397 -8.80 -0.32 11.49
N ILE A 398 -7.68 -1.05 11.61
CA ILE A 398 -7.55 -2.16 12.57
C ILE A 398 -7.70 -1.67 14.01
N ASP A 399 -7.02 -0.59 14.39
CA ASP A 399 -7.11 -0.01 15.74
C ASP A 399 -8.52 0.52 16.06
N SER A 400 -9.22 1.11 15.10
CA SER A 400 -10.62 1.53 15.30
C SER A 400 -11.57 0.33 15.44
N LEU A 401 -11.36 -0.72 14.63
CA LEU A 401 -12.18 -1.92 14.67
C LEU A 401 -11.94 -2.75 15.94
N SER A 402 -10.70 -2.85 16.42
CA SER A 402 -10.28 -3.64 17.59
C SER A 402 -10.98 -3.21 18.88
N ARG A 403 -11.55 -2.00 18.93
CA ARG A 403 -12.41 -1.54 20.03
C ARG A 403 -13.79 -2.20 20.07
N HIS A 404 -14.17 -2.93 19.02
CA HIS A 404 -15.50 -3.48 18.80
C HIS A 404 -15.44 -4.99 18.48
N PRO A 405 -15.37 -5.88 19.49
CA PRO A 405 -15.17 -7.32 19.28
C PRO A 405 -16.14 -7.99 18.31
N ALA A 406 -17.42 -7.65 18.41
CA ALA A 406 -18.45 -8.21 17.52
C ALA A 406 -18.24 -7.82 16.05
N ALA A 407 -17.74 -6.61 15.79
CA ALA A 407 -17.42 -6.15 14.44
C ALA A 407 -16.16 -6.82 13.88
N CYS A 408 -15.14 -7.06 14.73
CA CYS A 408 -13.97 -7.86 14.36
C CYS A 408 -14.37 -9.27 13.92
N GLU A 409 -15.20 -9.94 14.72
CA GLU A 409 -15.66 -11.30 14.43
C GLU A 409 -16.49 -11.35 13.13
N LEU A 410 -17.39 -10.38 12.95
CA LEU A 410 -18.21 -10.26 11.74
C LEU A 410 -17.32 -10.04 10.50
N LEU A 411 -16.36 -9.12 10.55
CA LEU A 411 -15.44 -8.87 9.43
C LEU A 411 -14.70 -10.16 9.07
N LEU A 412 -14.05 -10.82 10.04
CA LEU A 412 -13.31 -12.06 9.77
C LEU A 412 -14.21 -13.15 9.19
N LYS A 413 -15.46 -13.27 9.65
CA LYS A 413 -16.43 -14.20 9.04
C LYS A 413 -16.75 -13.86 7.58
N GLU A 414 -16.89 -12.57 7.24
CA GLU A 414 -17.17 -12.12 5.87
C GLU A 414 -16.00 -12.35 4.91
N ILE A 415 -14.76 -12.18 5.38
CA ILE A 415 -13.56 -12.27 4.53
C ILE A 415 -12.86 -13.62 4.60
N ARG A 416 -13.44 -14.60 5.30
CA ARG A 416 -12.86 -15.91 5.60
C ARG A 416 -12.46 -16.69 4.34
N PRO A 417 -11.30 -17.38 4.35
CA PRO A 417 -10.92 -18.33 3.29
C PRO A 417 -11.94 -19.47 3.15
N LEU A 418 -12.02 -20.04 1.94
CA LEU A 418 -12.89 -21.20 1.66
C LEU A 418 -12.34 -22.46 2.35
N GLU A 419 -13.15 -23.10 3.21
CA GLU A 419 -12.73 -24.23 4.06
C GLU A 419 -12.32 -25.50 3.29
N ALA A 420 -12.80 -25.69 2.06
CA ALA A 420 -12.49 -26.86 1.23
C ALA A 420 -12.58 -26.50 -0.26
N PRO A 421 -11.47 -26.11 -0.91
CA PRO A 421 -11.50 -25.80 -2.33
C PRO A 421 -11.58 -27.12 -3.12
N THR A 422 -12.69 -27.35 -3.82
CA THR A 422 -12.87 -28.47 -4.76
C THR A 422 -11.97 -28.38 -6.01
N ALA A 423 -11.25 -27.28 -6.16
CA ALA A 423 -10.35 -26.95 -7.26
C ALA A 423 -9.02 -26.39 -6.69
N PRO A 424 -7.91 -26.40 -7.45
CA PRO A 424 -6.68 -25.74 -7.00
C PRO A 424 -6.95 -24.27 -6.66
N ILE A 425 -6.44 -23.83 -5.52
CA ILE A 425 -6.61 -22.44 -5.05
C ILE A 425 -5.89 -21.50 -6.03
N THR A 426 -6.65 -20.61 -6.65
CA THR A 426 -6.13 -19.59 -7.57
C THR A 426 -5.15 -18.62 -6.87
N HIS A 427 -4.24 -18.01 -7.62
CA HIS A 427 -3.33 -17.00 -7.06
C HIS A 427 -4.08 -15.80 -6.44
N LEU A 428 -5.16 -15.33 -7.06
CA LEU A 428 -6.00 -14.28 -6.48
C LEU A 428 -6.57 -14.69 -5.12
N ALA A 429 -7.09 -15.92 -5.00
CA ALA A 429 -7.62 -16.42 -3.73
C ALA A 429 -6.51 -16.43 -2.66
N ARG A 430 -5.33 -16.98 -2.96
CA ARG A 430 -4.16 -16.96 -2.08
C ARG A 430 -3.79 -15.54 -1.62
N THR A 431 -3.86 -14.57 -2.53
CA THR A 431 -3.59 -13.17 -2.22
C THR A 431 -4.63 -12.61 -1.24
N LEU A 432 -5.91 -12.92 -1.41
CA LEU A 432 -6.95 -12.51 -0.48
C LEU A 432 -6.86 -13.23 0.88
N ASP A 433 -6.43 -14.50 0.88
CA ASP A 433 -6.15 -15.26 2.10
C ASP A 433 -4.95 -14.69 2.87
N LEU A 434 -3.94 -14.18 2.15
CA LEU A 434 -2.81 -13.48 2.76
C LEU A 434 -3.27 -12.19 3.45
N PHE A 435 -4.14 -11.39 2.80
CA PHE A 435 -4.76 -10.22 3.46
C PHE A 435 -5.53 -10.64 4.71
N TYR A 436 -6.29 -11.73 4.63
CA TYR A 436 -7.05 -12.27 5.74
C TYR A 436 -6.16 -12.60 6.93
N LEU A 437 -5.08 -13.37 6.72
CA LEU A 437 -4.16 -13.78 7.78
C LEU A 437 -3.45 -12.57 8.41
N ASN A 438 -3.02 -11.61 7.58
CA ASN A 438 -2.39 -10.37 8.04
C ASN A 438 -3.33 -9.51 8.90
N VAL A 439 -4.64 -9.46 8.58
CA VAL A 439 -5.62 -8.77 9.43
C VAL A 439 -5.90 -9.58 10.69
N ALA A 440 -6.05 -10.89 10.57
CA ALA A 440 -6.37 -11.79 11.68
C ALA A 440 -5.29 -11.78 12.76
N GLU A 441 -4.01 -11.64 12.39
CA GLU A 441 -2.88 -11.54 13.32
C GLU A 441 -3.05 -10.43 14.37
N HIS A 442 -3.72 -9.32 14.05
CA HIS A 442 -3.85 -8.18 14.94
C HIS A 442 -5.02 -8.27 15.94
N LEU A 443 -5.91 -9.26 15.79
CA LEU A 443 -7.18 -9.33 16.50
C LEU A 443 -7.29 -10.32 17.67
N PRO A 444 -6.33 -11.23 17.99
CA PRO A 444 -6.54 -12.23 19.04
C PRO A 444 -6.86 -11.63 20.41
N LEU A 445 -6.24 -10.52 20.79
CA LEU A 445 -6.49 -9.87 22.09
C LEU A 445 -7.94 -9.41 22.30
N VAL A 446 -8.70 -9.21 21.21
CA VAL A 446 -10.07 -8.68 21.25
C VAL A 446 -11.10 -9.80 21.10
N LEU A 447 -10.75 -10.89 20.43
CA LEU A 447 -11.66 -11.96 20.08
C LEU A 447 -11.86 -12.94 21.26
N SER A 448 -12.98 -13.66 21.23
CA SER A 448 -13.20 -14.78 22.16
C SER A 448 -12.32 -15.98 21.80
N THR A 449 -12.02 -16.84 22.77
CA THR A 449 -11.22 -18.06 22.53
C THR A 449 -11.82 -18.94 21.43
N ALA A 450 -13.15 -19.10 21.40
CA ALA A 450 -13.84 -19.86 20.36
C ALA A 450 -13.73 -19.19 18.97
N ALA A 451 -13.77 -17.86 18.92
CA ALA A 451 -13.57 -17.12 17.68
C ALA A 451 -12.11 -17.22 17.18
N CYS A 452 -11.12 -17.14 18.07
CA CYS A 452 -9.71 -17.36 17.71
C CYS A 452 -9.47 -18.75 17.14
N GLU A 453 -10.04 -19.80 17.75
CA GLU A 453 -9.93 -21.16 17.23
C GLU A 453 -10.57 -21.28 15.83
N ALA A 454 -11.81 -20.79 15.68
CA ALA A 454 -12.58 -20.97 14.45
C ALA A 454 -12.09 -20.10 13.27
N LEU A 455 -11.69 -18.86 13.56
CA LEU A 455 -11.38 -17.85 12.57
C LEU A 455 -9.86 -17.66 12.37
N ILE A 456 -9.00 -17.98 13.33
CA ILE A 456 -7.56 -17.76 13.17
C ILE A 456 -6.82 -19.09 13.04
N ILE A 457 -6.92 -19.94 14.05
CA ILE A 457 -6.18 -21.21 14.11
C ILE A 457 -6.56 -22.14 12.96
N LYS A 458 -7.85 -22.42 12.76
CA LYS A 458 -8.31 -23.36 11.73
C LYS A 458 -7.86 -22.94 10.31
N PRO A 459 -8.07 -21.68 9.86
CA PRO A 459 -7.57 -21.23 8.57
C PRO A 459 -6.03 -21.23 8.45
N ALA A 460 -5.30 -20.77 9.47
CA ALA A 460 -3.84 -20.75 9.43
C ALA A 460 -3.23 -22.17 9.34
N THR A 461 -3.84 -23.14 10.03
CA THR A 461 -3.40 -24.55 10.02
C THR A 461 -3.42 -25.17 8.61
N ALA A 462 -4.33 -24.72 7.75
CA ALA A 462 -4.44 -25.21 6.38
C ALA A 462 -3.19 -24.90 5.54
N TYR A 463 -2.56 -23.74 5.75
CA TYR A 463 -1.33 -23.35 5.03
C TYR A 463 -0.06 -23.87 5.70
N LEU A 464 -0.07 -24.06 7.03
CA LEU A 464 1.05 -24.72 7.74
C LEU A 464 1.22 -26.19 7.36
N SER A 465 0.14 -26.84 6.92
CA SER A 465 0.17 -28.24 6.50
C SER A 465 0.37 -28.40 4.99
N HIS A 466 0.81 -27.35 4.29
CA HIS A 466 1.00 -27.39 2.84
C HIS A 466 2.27 -28.15 2.46
N GLU A 467 2.10 -29.26 1.72
CA GLU A 467 3.19 -30.13 1.25
C GLU A 467 3.64 -29.84 -0.20
N GLY A 468 3.29 -28.67 -0.74
CA GLY A 468 3.59 -28.29 -2.13
C GLY A 468 4.89 -27.51 -2.33
N PRO A 469 5.30 -27.28 -3.60
CA PRO A 469 6.48 -26.47 -3.92
C PRO A 469 6.31 -25.03 -3.41
N MET A 470 7.33 -24.54 -2.71
CA MET A 470 7.33 -23.19 -2.14
C MET A 470 7.63 -22.13 -3.19
N THR A 471 6.59 -21.40 -3.61
CA THR A 471 6.70 -20.14 -4.38
C THR A 471 6.78 -18.95 -3.41
N SER A 472 7.20 -17.77 -3.88
CA SER A 472 7.26 -16.57 -3.03
C SER A 472 5.91 -16.29 -2.34
N SER A 473 4.81 -16.44 -3.07
CA SER A 473 3.46 -16.23 -2.54
C SER A 473 3.05 -17.29 -1.50
N THR A 474 3.49 -18.53 -1.64
CA THR A 474 3.18 -19.57 -0.63
C THR A 474 4.04 -19.41 0.61
N VAL A 475 5.28 -18.92 0.49
CA VAL A 475 6.13 -18.58 1.63
C VAL A 475 5.51 -17.45 2.44
N GLU A 476 5.05 -16.37 1.81
CA GLU A 476 4.34 -15.28 2.50
C GLU A 476 3.11 -15.78 3.27
N LEU A 477 2.28 -16.63 2.64
CA LEU A 477 1.12 -17.24 3.30
C LEU A 477 1.49 -18.11 4.50
N PHE A 478 2.55 -18.90 4.34
CA PHE A 478 3.07 -19.76 5.37
C PHE A 478 3.58 -18.94 6.57
N GLU A 479 4.35 -17.87 6.31
CA GLU A 479 4.84 -16.95 7.33
C GLU A 479 3.71 -16.22 8.04
N SER A 480 2.74 -15.67 7.30
CA SER A 480 1.56 -15.03 7.89
C SER A 480 0.72 -16.00 8.72
N SER A 481 0.68 -17.29 8.35
CA SER A 481 0.00 -18.32 9.13
C SER A 481 0.72 -18.58 10.46
N HIS A 482 2.05 -18.63 10.45
CA HIS A 482 2.85 -18.71 11.67
C HIS A 482 2.59 -17.51 12.59
N SER A 483 2.68 -16.30 12.06
CA SER A 483 2.46 -15.06 12.82
C SER A 483 1.06 -15.01 13.44
N ALA A 484 0.02 -15.38 12.67
CA ALA A 484 -1.35 -15.41 13.15
C ALA A 484 -1.55 -16.41 14.31
N ILE A 485 -0.98 -17.62 14.22
CA ILE A 485 -1.05 -18.60 15.33
C ILE A 485 -0.27 -18.08 16.54
N LEU A 486 0.97 -17.64 16.35
CA LEU A 486 1.80 -17.11 17.45
C LEU A 486 1.13 -15.93 18.17
N SER A 487 0.42 -15.07 17.44
CA SER A 487 -0.35 -13.97 18.03
C SER A 487 -1.47 -14.48 18.95
N VAL A 488 -2.17 -15.55 18.57
CA VAL A 488 -3.17 -16.21 19.44
C VAL A 488 -2.51 -16.82 20.67
N LEU A 489 -1.42 -17.58 20.49
CA LEU A 489 -0.72 -18.24 21.59
C LEU A 489 -0.16 -17.22 22.61
N SER A 490 0.24 -16.04 22.12
CA SER A 490 0.79 -14.96 22.94
C SER A 490 -0.24 -14.25 23.83
N CYS A 491 -1.54 -14.49 23.62
CA CYS A 491 -2.61 -13.84 24.38
C CYS A 491 -2.95 -14.65 25.66
N PRO A 492 -2.73 -14.11 26.88
CA PRO A 492 -2.92 -14.87 28.12
C PRO A 492 -4.36 -15.39 28.32
N GLN A 493 -5.35 -14.67 27.81
CA GLN A 493 -6.77 -15.05 27.89
C GLN A 493 -7.14 -16.31 27.10
N HIS A 494 -6.26 -16.80 26.23
CA HIS A 494 -6.44 -18.01 25.44
C HIS A 494 -5.64 -19.20 25.97
N SER A 495 -5.16 -19.15 27.23
CA SER A 495 -4.30 -20.18 27.84
C SER A 495 -4.78 -21.61 27.61
N SER A 496 -6.07 -21.91 27.73
CA SER A 496 -6.62 -23.26 27.48
C SER A 496 -6.42 -23.71 26.02
N LEU A 497 -6.71 -22.83 25.07
CA LEU A 497 -6.53 -23.07 23.65
C LEU A 497 -5.04 -23.21 23.29
N THR A 498 -4.19 -22.39 23.91
CA THR A 498 -2.73 -22.47 23.75
C THR A 498 -2.19 -23.81 24.21
N ILE A 499 -2.65 -24.33 25.35
CA ILE A 499 -2.26 -25.66 25.85
C ILE A 499 -2.61 -26.75 24.82
N ASP A 500 -3.81 -26.69 24.24
CA ASP A 500 -4.27 -27.69 23.27
C ASP A 500 -3.50 -27.65 21.94
N ILE A 501 -3.14 -26.45 21.46
CA ILE A 501 -2.54 -26.27 20.13
C ILE A 501 -1.01 -26.35 20.13
N THR A 502 -0.36 -25.91 21.21
CA THR A 502 1.12 -25.80 21.27
C THR A 502 1.84 -27.09 20.84
N PRO A 503 1.46 -28.30 21.29
CA PRO A 503 2.11 -29.53 20.84
C PRO A 503 2.03 -29.72 19.32
N PHE A 504 0.87 -29.49 18.72
CA PHE A 504 0.66 -29.58 17.27
C PHE A 504 1.51 -28.54 16.52
N TYR A 505 1.51 -27.29 16.99
CA TYR A 505 2.28 -26.21 16.38
C TYR A 505 3.79 -26.49 16.41
N ILE A 506 4.30 -27.02 17.52
CA ILE A 506 5.72 -27.37 17.66
C ILE A 506 6.12 -28.52 16.73
N VAL A 507 5.28 -29.55 16.59
CA VAL A 507 5.51 -30.61 15.59
C VAL A 507 5.60 -30.02 14.18
N LYS A 508 4.66 -29.13 13.81
CA LYS A 508 4.69 -28.46 12.49
C LYS A 508 5.93 -27.58 12.32
N LEU A 509 6.39 -26.90 13.37
CA LEU A 509 7.60 -26.10 13.34
C LEU A 509 8.85 -26.97 13.08
N PHE A 510 8.92 -28.17 13.67
CA PHE A 510 9.98 -29.15 13.37
C PHE A 510 9.88 -29.70 11.95
N GLU A 511 8.69 -30.06 11.47
CA GLU A 511 8.48 -30.55 10.10
C GLU A 511 8.87 -29.50 9.05
N SER A 512 8.69 -28.21 9.36
CA SER A 512 8.97 -27.09 8.45
C SER A 512 10.45 -26.72 8.40
N PHE A 513 11.21 -26.94 9.48
CA PHE A 513 12.65 -26.64 9.53
C PHE A 513 13.48 -27.86 9.08
N PRO A 514 14.51 -27.71 8.22
CA PRO A 514 15.07 -26.47 7.68
C PRO A 514 14.59 -26.09 6.27
N GLN A 515 13.56 -26.77 5.74
CA GLN A 515 13.20 -26.67 4.33
C GLN A 515 12.35 -25.44 3.99
N GLN A 516 11.45 -25.05 4.88
CA GLN A 516 10.44 -24.01 4.66
C GLN A 516 10.71 -22.75 5.51
N ILE A 517 11.39 -22.90 6.65
CA ILE A 517 11.75 -21.79 7.54
C ILE A 517 13.25 -21.68 7.76
N SER A 518 13.71 -20.44 7.90
CA SER A 518 15.11 -20.16 8.20
C SER A 518 15.47 -20.53 9.66
N PRO A 519 16.76 -20.78 9.95
CA PRO A 519 17.25 -20.97 11.32
C PRO A 519 16.83 -19.87 12.29
N ARG A 520 16.77 -18.62 11.80
CA ARG A 520 16.37 -17.46 12.60
C ARG A 520 14.88 -17.52 12.92
N GLN A 521 14.03 -17.77 11.93
CA GLN A 521 12.58 -17.90 12.11
C GLN A 521 12.24 -19.03 13.09
N PHE A 522 12.86 -20.22 12.92
CA PHE A 522 12.68 -21.34 13.84
C PHE A 522 13.03 -20.94 15.28
N ARG A 523 14.21 -20.36 15.50
CA ARG A 523 14.68 -19.95 16.84
C ARG A 523 13.75 -18.94 17.49
N VAL A 524 13.30 -17.93 16.75
CA VAL A 524 12.39 -16.91 17.26
C VAL A 524 11.05 -17.56 17.63
N ALA A 525 10.43 -18.32 16.73
CA ALA A 525 9.16 -18.99 16.98
C ALA A 525 9.23 -19.93 18.19
N TYR A 526 10.27 -20.76 18.26
CA TYR A 526 10.45 -21.72 19.36
C TYR A 526 10.67 -21.01 20.70
N LYS A 527 11.52 -19.97 20.73
CA LYS A 527 11.76 -19.15 21.92
C LYS A 527 10.48 -18.48 22.39
N THR A 528 9.69 -17.93 21.48
CA THR A 528 8.40 -17.28 21.79
C THR A 528 7.43 -18.27 22.43
N VAL A 529 7.27 -19.47 21.88
CA VAL A 529 6.42 -20.51 22.50
C VAL A 529 6.95 -20.89 23.88
N MET A 530 8.25 -21.06 24.03
CA MET A 530 8.84 -21.36 25.33
C MET A 530 8.54 -20.28 26.37
N GLN A 531 8.67 -19.00 26.00
CA GLN A 531 8.32 -17.87 26.86
C GLN A 531 6.84 -17.91 27.28
N ILE A 532 5.94 -18.25 26.35
CA ILE A 532 4.49 -18.34 26.59
C ILE A 532 4.14 -19.44 27.61
N VAL A 533 4.78 -20.61 27.50
CA VAL A 533 4.49 -21.75 28.41
C VAL A 533 5.27 -21.71 29.72
N SER A 534 6.13 -20.71 29.91
CA SER A 534 7.01 -20.59 31.08
C SER A 534 6.60 -19.46 32.03
N PRO A 535 7.03 -19.49 33.31
CA PRO A 535 6.78 -18.40 34.25
C PRO A 535 7.30 -17.06 33.70
N PRO A 536 6.57 -15.94 33.87
CA PRO A 536 5.43 -15.73 34.77
C PRO A 536 4.04 -16.01 34.14
N ASN A 537 3.96 -16.61 32.95
CA ASN A 537 2.67 -16.78 32.27
C ASN A 537 1.77 -17.82 32.97
N PRO A 538 0.43 -17.65 32.92
CA PRO A 538 -0.53 -18.53 33.62
C PRO A 538 -0.41 -20.01 33.22
N ILE A 539 -0.03 -20.29 31.99
CA ILE A 539 0.11 -21.66 31.45
C ILE A 539 1.10 -22.48 32.27
N ALA A 540 2.18 -21.87 32.75
CA ALA A 540 3.19 -22.58 33.55
C ALA A 540 2.63 -23.13 34.88
N ALA A 541 1.56 -22.53 35.42
CA ALA A 541 0.86 -23.04 36.60
C ALA A 541 -0.23 -24.05 36.25
N MET A 542 -0.86 -23.92 35.07
CA MET A 542 -1.92 -24.81 34.60
C MET A 542 -1.36 -26.16 34.12
N GLU A 543 -0.26 -26.13 33.38
CA GLU A 543 0.44 -27.30 32.82
C GLU A 543 1.95 -27.22 33.08
N PRO A 544 2.42 -27.52 34.31
CA PRO A 544 3.82 -27.35 34.69
C PRO A 544 4.82 -28.17 33.86
N HIS A 545 4.38 -29.30 33.32
CA HIS A 545 5.22 -30.21 32.54
C HIS A 545 5.36 -29.83 31.06
N LEU A 546 4.57 -28.88 30.56
CA LEU A 546 4.56 -28.53 29.14
C LEU A 546 5.91 -27.94 28.71
N ALA A 547 6.47 -27.01 29.49
CA ALA A 547 7.76 -26.39 29.20
C ALA A 547 8.90 -27.42 29.10
N GLU A 548 8.96 -28.36 30.04
CA GLU A 548 9.93 -29.45 30.05
C GLU A 548 9.73 -30.41 28.87
N THR A 549 8.47 -30.76 28.56
CA THR A 549 8.12 -31.61 27.40
C THR A 549 8.61 -30.99 26.10
N LEU A 550 8.44 -29.67 25.92
CA LEU A 550 8.96 -28.97 24.75
C LEU A 550 10.49 -29.07 24.69
N LEU A 551 11.19 -28.78 25.78
CA LEU A 551 12.66 -28.89 25.82
C LEU A 551 13.15 -30.30 25.46
N GLU A 552 12.46 -31.34 25.94
CA GLU A 552 12.76 -32.73 25.57
C GLU A 552 12.47 -33.04 24.09
N MET A 553 11.38 -32.51 23.51
CA MET A 553 11.12 -32.62 22.07
C MET A 553 12.26 -31.98 21.24
N LEU A 554 12.75 -30.82 21.65
CA LEU A 554 13.88 -30.16 21.00
C LEU A 554 15.17 -30.97 21.15
N ARG A 555 15.47 -31.47 22.35
CA ARG A 555 16.63 -32.32 22.61
C ARG A 555 16.60 -33.60 21.77
N ALA A 556 15.47 -34.28 21.70
CA ALA A 556 15.30 -35.48 20.89
C ALA A 556 15.58 -35.18 19.40
N SER A 557 15.08 -34.05 18.91
CA SER A 557 15.28 -33.62 17.52
C SER A 557 16.75 -33.28 17.21
N ILE A 558 17.48 -32.67 18.16
CA ILE A 558 18.92 -32.35 18.00
C ILE A 558 19.76 -33.62 17.77
N ALA A 559 19.40 -34.74 18.41
CA ALA A 559 20.12 -36.01 18.28
C ALA A 559 20.04 -36.59 16.85
N THR A 560 18.95 -36.32 16.12
CA THR A 560 18.70 -36.83 14.76
C THR A 560 18.89 -35.80 13.66
N ALA A 561 19.20 -34.54 14.00
CA ALA A 561 19.29 -33.42 13.06
C ALA A 561 20.49 -33.49 12.11
N GLY A 562 20.32 -32.93 10.91
CA GLY A 562 21.36 -32.84 9.89
C GLY A 562 22.58 -32.02 10.34
N THR A 563 23.77 -32.53 10.05
CA THR A 563 25.05 -31.85 10.35
C THR A 563 25.60 -31.06 9.16
N ALA A 564 24.97 -31.17 7.99
CA ALA A 564 25.34 -30.44 6.79
C ALA A 564 25.10 -28.94 6.93
N LEU A 565 25.94 -28.14 6.26
CA LEU A 565 25.80 -26.68 6.20
C LEU A 565 24.50 -26.30 5.49
N LEU A 566 23.69 -25.46 6.14
CA LEU A 566 22.49 -24.90 5.55
C LEU A 566 22.82 -23.76 4.57
N PRO A 567 21.99 -23.54 3.54
CA PRO A 567 22.13 -22.38 2.65
C PRO A 567 22.06 -21.07 3.45
N GLN A 568 22.92 -20.11 3.11
CA GLN A 568 22.84 -18.78 3.70
C GLN A 568 21.60 -18.05 3.15
N THR A 569 20.58 -17.84 3.97
CA THR A 569 19.36 -17.10 3.57
C THR A 569 19.57 -15.58 3.64
N PRO A 570 18.92 -14.78 2.77
CA PRO A 570 19.05 -13.32 2.72
C PRO A 570 18.55 -12.56 3.97
N ASP A 571 17.80 -13.18 4.89
CA ASP A 571 17.24 -12.59 6.13
C ASP A 571 18.26 -12.08 7.16
N ALA A 572 19.55 -12.06 6.80
CA ALA A 572 20.61 -11.47 7.60
C ALA A 572 20.62 -9.92 7.57
N ALA A 573 19.79 -9.27 6.75
CA ALA A 573 19.63 -7.81 6.72
C ALA A 573 18.28 -7.38 7.35
N PRO A 574 18.27 -6.55 8.41
CA PRO A 574 17.04 -5.93 8.91
C PRO A 574 16.44 -4.96 7.87
N PRO A 575 15.11 -4.82 7.75
CA PRO A 575 14.46 -3.89 6.80
C PRO A 575 14.53 -2.41 7.22
N ASP A 576 14.76 -2.14 8.52
CA ASP A 576 14.82 -0.78 9.05
C ASP A 576 16.26 -0.41 9.41
N GLY A 577 16.72 0.71 8.87
CA GLY A 577 18.03 1.32 9.15
C GLY A 577 18.20 1.86 10.58
N THR A 578 17.59 1.21 11.58
CA THR A 578 17.85 1.46 13.00
C THR A 578 18.71 0.31 13.54
N LEU A 579 20.02 0.48 13.39
CA LEU A 579 21.00 -0.40 14.02
C LEU A 579 20.91 -0.23 15.55
N PRO A 580 20.76 -1.32 16.33
CA PRO A 580 21.48 -1.42 17.60
C PRO A 580 22.98 -1.35 17.28
N GLU A 581 23.75 -0.54 17.99
CA GLU A 581 25.14 -0.20 17.67
C GLU A 581 26.12 -1.40 17.57
N ASP A 582 25.69 -2.63 17.91
CA ASP A 582 26.53 -3.84 17.88
C ASP A 582 26.42 -4.71 16.62
N ALA A 583 25.57 -4.38 15.63
CA ALA A 583 25.36 -5.21 14.44
C ALA A 583 26.21 -4.83 13.22
N SER A 584 27.41 -4.26 13.40
CA SER A 584 28.30 -3.93 12.28
C SER A 584 29.45 -4.94 12.11
N LYS A 585 29.46 -5.60 10.94
CA LYS A 585 30.53 -6.43 10.33
C LYS A 585 30.56 -7.93 10.68
N GLY A 586 29.84 -8.72 9.89
CA GLY A 586 30.11 -10.14 9.71
C GLY A 586 29.19 -10.78 8.67
N ALA A 587 29.72 -11.60 7.77
CA ALA A 587 28.90 -12.51 6.99
C ALA A 587 28.08 -13.40 7.96
N PRO A 588 26.84 -13.80 7.62
CA PRO A 588 26.03 -14.65 8.49
C PRO A 588 26.82 -15.91 8.87
N ALA A 589 26.87 -16.20 10.18
CA ALA A 589 27.64 -17.31 10.70
C ALA A 589 27.16 -18.64 10.10
N PRO A 590 28.06 -19.56 9.73
CA PRO A 590 27.67 -20.86 9.18
C PRO A 590 26.85 -21.64 10.22
N CYS A 591 25.75 -22.24 9.79
CA CYS A 591 24.89 -23.08 10.63
C CYS A 591 24.51 -24.37 9.90
N SER A 592 24.36 -25.46 10.65
CA SER A 592 23.64 -26.68 10.29
C SER A 592 22.32 -26.75 11.03
N GLU A 593 21.44 -27.67 10.64
CA GLU A 593 20.19 -27.97 11.35
C GLU A 593 20.47 -28.27 12.84
N GLN A 594 21.43 -29.17 13.13
CA GLN A 594 21.84 -29.51 14.49
C GLN A 594 22.32 -28.28 15.28
N SER A 595 23.15 -27.43 14.67
CA SER A 595 23.67 -26.24 15.36
C SER A 595 22.58 -25.20 15.63
N SER A 596 21.59 -25.09 14.73
CA SER A 596 20.48 -24.16 14.84
C SER A 596 19.49 -24.60 15.92
N LEU A 597 19.16 -25.89 16.00
CA LEU A 597 18.34 -26.45 17.08
C LEU A 597 19.05 -26.31 18.44
N THR A 598 20.36 -26.56 18.49
CA THR A 598 21.16 -26.34 19.71
C THR A 598 21.17 -24.85 20.10
N MET A 599 21.22 -23.94 19.12
CA MET A 599 21.13 -22.51 19.38
C MET A 599 19.73 -22.10 19.88
N ALA A 600 18.67 -22.72 19.39
CA ALA A 600 17.31 -22.54 19.91
C ALA A 600 17.22 -23.00 21.38
N LEU A 601 17.84 -24.14 21.72
CA LEU A 601 17.91 -24.63 23.09
C LEU A 601 18.61 -23.61 24.00
N VAL A 602 19.75 -23.08 23.56
CA VAL A 602 20.46 -22.00 24.27
C VAL A 602 19.57 -20.77 24.47
N ASP A 603 18.86 -20.32 23.44
CA ASP A 603 17.98 -19.15 23.50
C ASP A 603 16.76 -19.33 24.43
N THR A 604 16.39 -20.56 24.77
CA THR A 604 15.30 -20.87 25.70
C THR A 604 15.70 -20.85 27.17
N LEU A 605 17.00 -20.94 27.49
CA LEU A 605 17.52 -21.00 28.87
C LEU A 605 16.98 -19.90 29.80
N PRO A 606 16.87 -18.62 29.37
CA PRO A 606 16.31 -17.57 30.24
C PRO A 606 14.85 -17.79 30.64
N SER A 607 14.10 -18.61 29.88
CA SER A 607 12.68 -18.88 30.12
C SER A 607 12.44 -20.16 30.92
N VAL A 608 13.44 -21.03 31.08
CA VAL A 608 13.29 -22.32 31.77
C VAL A 608 12.82 -22.13 33.21
N PRO A 609 11.87 -22.94 33.73
CA PRO A 609 11.46 -22.91 35.14
C PRO A 609 12.66 -23.09 36.09
N LEU A 610 12.69 -22.34 37.21
CA LEU A 610 13.86 -22.28 38.12
C LEU A 610 14.40 -23.64 38.55
N HIS A 611 13.52 -24.59 38.87
CA HIS A 611 13.89 -25.93 39.32
C HIS A 611 14.58 -26.79 38.25
N LEU A 612 14.46 -26.40 36.97
CA LEU A 612 15.03 -27.09 35.81
C LEU A 612 16.31 -26.42 35.28
N VAL A 613 16.64 -25.21 35.73
CA VAL A 613 17.73 -24.40 35.13
C VAL A 613 19.08 -25.10 35.20
N GLU A 614 19.46 -25.63 36.37
CA GLU A 614 20.77 -26.29 36.55
C GLU A 614 20.93 -27.53 35.66
N GLU A 615 19.88 -28.35 35.58
CA GLU A 615 19.85 -29.54 34.74
C GLU A 615 19.95 -29.15 33.25
N TRP A 616 19.15 -28.19 32.80
CA TRP A 616 19.14 -27.78 31.40
C TRP A 616 20.38 -26.99 30.98
N LEU A 617 21.07 -26.30 31.89
CA LEU A 617 22.41 -25.76 31.64
C LEU A 617 23.41 -26.89 31.32
N THR A 618 23.35 -27.97 32.10
CA THR A 618 24.19 -29.17 31.91
C THR A 618 23.87 -29.87 30.58
N ILE A 619 22.59 -30.13 30.30
CA ILE A 619 22.14 -30.75 29.04
C ILE A 619 22.55 -29.90 27.84
N THR A 620 22.40 -28.57 27.93
CA THR A 620 22.78 -27.65 26.84
C THR A 620 24.29 -27.66 26.60
N ALA A 621 25.11 -27.69 27.65
CA ALA A 621 26.57 -27.81 27.52
C ALA A 621 27.00 -29.14 26.89
N GLN A 622 26.37 -30.26 27.26
CA GLN A 622 26.60 -31.56 26.65
C GLN A 622 26.22 -31.55 25.16
N THR A 623 25.04 -31.00 24.85
CA THR A 623 24.52 -30.91 23.47
C THR A 623 25.41 -30.03 22.59
N LEU A 624 25.91 -28.90 23.11
CA LEU A 624 26.91 -28.06 22.44
C LEU A 624 28.17 -28.85 22.04
N ASN A 625 28.63 -29.76 22.91
CA ASN A 625 29.81 -30.57 22.65
C ASN A 625 29.60 -31.68 21.62
N MET A 626 28.36 -32.08 21.36
CA MET A 626 28.00 -33.06 20.32
C MET A 626 28.23 -32.52 18.90
N ILE A 627 28.18 -31.20 18.69
CA ILE A 627 28.42 -30.58 17.36
C ILE A 627 29.85 -30.83 16.92
N ALA A 628 30.09 -31.75 15.98
CA ALA A 628 31.44 -32.18 15.62
C ALA A 628 32.31 -31.07 15.01
N ASP A 629 31.74 -30.24 14.12
CA ASP A 629 32.46 -29.16 13.43
C ASP A 629 32.69 -27.96 14.36
N PRO A 630 33.96 -27.56 14.63
CA PRO A 630 34.26 -26.40 15.47
C PRO A 630 33.73 -25.08 14.90
N LYS A 631 33.58 -24.95 13.58
CA LYS A 631 33.05 -23.72 12.95
C LYS A 631 31.56 -23.53 13.21
N LEU A 632 30.81 -24.62 13.25
CA LEU A 632 29.37 -24.63 13.59
C LEU A 632 29.16 -24.49 15.10
N ARG A 633 30.08 -25.01 15.91
CA ARG A 633 30.03 -24.95 17.36
C ARG A 633 30.34 -23.55 17.91
N ALA A 634 31.28 -22.83 17.30
CA ALA A 634 31.76 -21.54 17.82
C ALA A 634 30.65 -20.47 17.99
N PRO A 635 29.72 -20.27 17.04
CA PRO A 635 28.60 -19.34 17.21
C PRO A 635 27.66 -19.73 18.36
N VAL A 636 27.34 -21.03 18.50
CA VAL A 636 26.48 -21.54 19.58
C VAL A 636 27.16 -21.37 20.94
N LYS A 637 28.46 -21.69 21.02
CA LYS A 637 29.27 -21.50 22.22
C LYS A 637 29.33 -20.03 22.63
N LYS A 638 29.52 -19.12 21.67
CA LYS A 638 29.50 -17.68 21.92
C LYS A 638 28.15 -17.24 22.47
N ARG A 639 27.04 -17.64 21.82
CA ARG A 639 25.70 -17.27 22.28
C ARG A 639 25.40 -17.80 23.69
N PHE A 640 25.81 -19.02 24.02
CA PHE A 640 25.63 -19.58 25.37
C PHE A 640 26.44 -18.77 26.40
N TRP A 641 27.68 -18.41 26.07
CA TRP A 641 28.47 -17.51 26.91
C TRP A 641 27.81 -16.15 27.11
N ASP A 642 27.28 -15.56 26.04
CA ASP A 642 26.62 -14.25 26.08
C ASP A 642 25.39 -14.27 27.00
N ILE A 643 24.57 -15.33 26.98
CA ILE A 643 23.40 -15.45 27.86
C ILE A 643 23.79 -15.50 29.34
N LEU A 644 24.92 -16.13 29.67
CA LEU A 644 25.40 -16.22 31.05
C LEU A 644 25.93 -14.88 31.60
N ILE A 645 26.31 -13.93 30.74
CA ILE A 645 27.05 -12.73 31.15
C ILE A 645 26.28 -11.43 30.88
N ASN A 646 25.47 -11.37 29.82
CA ASN A 646 24.85 -10.12 29.35
C ASN A 646 23.53 -9.76 30.07
N GLY A 647 23.21 -10.43 31.18
CA GLY A 647 22.03 -10.12 31.99
C GLY A 647 20.69 -10.49 31.35
N GLU A 648 20.67 -11.41 30.37
CA GLU A 648 19.42 -11.95 29.81
C GLU A 648 18.69 -12.89 30.78
N MET A 649 19.40 -13.45 31.76
CA MET A 649 18.81 -14.19 32.87
C MET A 649 18.41 -13.23 34.00
N ASP A 650 17.25 -13.46 34.62
CA ASP A 650 16.91 -12.78 35.87
C ASP A 650 17.86 -13.16 37.02
N VAL A 651 17.75 -12.45 38.14
CA VAL A 651 18.65 -12.57 39.29
C VAL A 651 18.72 -13.99 39.85
N GLU A 652 17.59 -14.70 39.92
CA GLU A 652 17.52 -16.04 40.51
C GLU A 652 18.15 -17.08 39.56
N ARG A 653 17.83 -17.01 38.28
CA ARG A 653 18.43 -17.86 37.24
C ARG A 653 19.92 -17.61 37.09
N ALA A 654 20.35 -16.34 37.16
CA ALA A 654 21.76 -15.97 37.10
C ALA A 654 22.54 -16.51 38.30
N ALA A 655 21.96 -16.51 39.51
CA ALA A 655 22.59 -17.09 40.70
C ALA A 655 22.83 -18.61 40.54
N ILE A 656 21.84 -19.33 39.98
CA ILE A 656 21.99 -20.75 39.63
C ILE A 656 23.09 -20.93 38.57
N GLY A 657 23.11 -20.08 37.54
CA GLY A 657 24.14 -20.11 36.49
C GLY A 657 25.56 -19.89 37.01
N VAL A 658 25.76 -18.98 37.97
CA VAL A 658 27.06 -18.74 38.61
C VAL A 658 27.49 -19.93 39.46
N ALA A 659 26.58 -20.49 40.27
CA ALA A 659 26.84 -21.68 41.07
C ALA A 659 27.18 -22.88 40.18
N TRP A 660 26.43 -23.06 39.09
CA TRP A 660 26.67 -24.10 38.11
C TRP A 660 28.04 -23.98 37.44
N TRP A 661 28.42 -22.75 37.06
CA TRP A 661 29.72 -22.47 36.43
C TRP A 661 30.90 -22.67 37.38
N GLY A 662 30.77 -22.28 38.66
CA GLY A 662 31.84 -22.32 39.65
C GLY A 662 32.01 -23.69 40.32
N ASP A 663 30.94 -24.18 40.94
CA ASP A 663 31.01 -25.25 41.94
C ASP A 663 30.43 -26.59 41.44
N GLN A 664 29.65 -26.60 40.36
CA GLN A 664 28.99 -27.81 39.80
C GLN A 664 29.62 -28.32 38.50
N GLY A 665 30.87 -27.94 38.19
CA GLY A 665 31.60 -28.43 37.03
C GLY A 665 31.13 -27.92 35.66
N GLY A 666 30.22 -26.93 35.63
CA GLY A 666 29.71 -26.33 34.39
C GLY A 666 30.81 -25.72 33.52
N ARG A 667 31.84 -25.14 34.14
CA ARG A 667 33.03 -24.63 33.43
C ARG A 667 33.78 -25.72 32.68
N GLU A 668 34.00 -26.89 33.29
CA GLU A 668 34.69 -27.99 32.61
C GLU A 668 33.86 -28.53 31.44
N LEU A 669 32.55 -28.66 31.62
CA LEU A 669 31.62 -29.11 30.59
C LEU A 669 31.54 -28.12 29.42
N PHE A 670 31.61 -26.81 29.67
CA PHE A 670 31.57 -25.81 28.60
C PHE A 670 32.89 -25.68 27.84
N VAL A 671 34.03 -25.85 28.52
CA VAL A 671 35.37 -25.70 27.95
C VAL A 671 35.84 -26.98 27.25
N SER A 672 35.53 -28.14 27.81
CA SER A 672 36.08 -29.43 27.38
C SER A 672 35.05 -30.25 26.61
N LYS A 673 35.50 -30.93 25.54
CA LYS A 673 34.75 -32.05 24.96
C LYS A 673 34.92 -33.22 25.93
N PRO A 674 33.87 -33.87 26.44
CA PRO A 674 34.05 -35.02 27.32
C PRO A 674 34.91 -36.05 26.57
N ALA A 675 36.05 -36.41 27.17
CA ALA A 675 36.80 -37.57 26.70
C ALA A 675 35.85 -38.78 26.81
N GLN A 676 35.74 -39.60 25.77
CA GLN A 676 35.14 -40.92 25.93
C GLN A 676 35.86 -41.58 27.10
N GLU A 677 35.16 -41.78 28.22
CA GLU A 677 35.66 -42.61 29.30
C GLU A 677 35.93 -43.98 28.69
N ALA A 678 37.21 -44.27 28.45
CA ALA A 678 37.65 -45.63 28.22
C ALA A 678 37.20 -46.41 29.45
N ALA A 679 36.27 -47.35 29.27
CA ALA A 679 35.81 -48.25 30.29
C ALA A 679 37.01 -48.96 30.93
N LEU A 680 37.52 -48.41 32.03
CA LEU A 680 38.60 -48.99 32.81
C LEU A 680 37.98 -50.04 33.73
N MET A 681 37.93 -51.27 33.24
CA MET A 681 37.70 -52.47 34.05
C MET A 681 38.81 -52.56 35.11
N SER A 682 38.51 -52.20 36.35
CA SER A 682 39.37 -52.48 37.50
C SER A 682 39.39 -53.99 37.76
N GLY A 683 40.48 -54.65 37.40
CA GLY A 683 40.68 -56.06 37.73
C GLY A 683 41.71 -56.79 36.88
N ALA A 684 42.96 -56.33 36.85
CA ALA A 684 44.08 -57.17 36.44
C ALA A 684 45.35 -56.79 37.20
N ILE A 685 45.78 -57.68 38.08
CA ILE A 685 47.04 -57.61 38.83
C ILE A 685 48.18 -57.75 37.81
N VAL A 686 49.05 -56.73 37.75
CA VAL A 686 50.27 -56.77 36.94
C VAL A 686 51.35 -57.51 37.74
N SER A 687 51.76 -58.68 37.25
CA SER A 687 52.99 -59.34 37.67
C SER A 687 54.18 -58.58 37.09
N ASN A 688 55.01 -58.02 37.96
CA ASN A 688 56.33 -57.49 37.65
C ASN A 688 57.18 -58.57 36.98
N ASP A 689 57.71 -58.30 35.79
CA ASP A 689 59.08 -58.70 35.48
C ASP A 689 59.69 -57.96 34.28
N GLN A 690 60.97 -57.64 34.45
CA GLN A 690 62.02 -57.37 33.45
C GLN A 690 62.22 -55.94 32.92
N VAL A 691 62.97 -55.20 33.76
CA VAL A 691 64.23 -54.49 33.45
C VAL A 691 64.92 -54.88 32.12
N ALA A 692 65.23 -53.85 31.31
CA ALA A 692 66.49 -53.55 30.60
C ALA A 692 66.14 -52.84 29.27
N SER A 693 66.64 -51.68 28.83
CA SER A 693 67.94 -50.98 28.92
C SER A 693 68.34 -50.62 27.48
N LYS A 694 68.83 -49.37 27.30
CA LYS A 694 69.55 -48.77 26.15
C LYS A 694 68.65 -48.24 25.02
N LEU A 695 68.82 -47.02 24.53
CA LEU A 695 69.84 -45.97 24.69
C LEU A 695 69.20 -44.63 24.35
#